data_AF-A0A6F8YBU1-F1
#
_entry.id   AF-A0A6F8YBU1-F1
#
_cell.length_a   1.000
_cell.length_b   1.000
_cell.length_c   1.000
_cell.angle_alpha   90.00
_cell.angle_beta   90.00
_cell.angle_gamma   90.00
#
_symmetry.space_group_name_H-M   'P 1'
#
loop_
_entity.id
_entity.type
_entity.pdbx_description
1 polymer ?
#
loop_
_entity_poly.entity_id
_entity_poly.type
_entity_poly.pdbx_seq_one_letter_code
_entity_poly.pdbx_strand_id
1 'polypeptide(L)'
;MAADEERDGVALTNLDQQLFEGAGATKRELVDYLDALHDRIVPVLRDRPLSVIRILRGQDAFMQKNVPKYTPDWVRTVTRWADASKREVRYALCDDRRTLLWFGNQRAIEYHPALTRSDRADVVTDLILDLDPPEGDAFDQVVAAAHLVRQALADAGLAGAVKTSGSKGVHIFVPVDESVGIADVAAATRALAARAERIDPQVATTAFIKEDRAGKVFLDSTRAGGATVVAAYSPRLRPGLPVSFPVAWDDLDRVKPADFTIHTAPDLLGAADPWAERLPRRNGSPTTSSRRDTRSPSPACRRCTRASAGPAPAARGFEGYRPGKHPVMRAVTWQGRREVSVDNVPDPRIQEPTDAIVEVTSTGICGSDLHLYEVMSPLMEKGHILGHEAMGVVREVGSQVRTAAPGDRVVIPFQVCCGHCHMCVQGLQTQCETTQARESGMGAALFGYPKLYGEVPGGQAELLRVPQAQYMPIKVPQGPPDDRFVYLSDVLPAAWQAVEYADVPAGGTLVVLGLGPVGDMSARVAAQRGAGRVIGVDLVPERLERARARGIEVVDLRETDDLAGEVRDRTDGRGCDSVVDAVGMEAHGSAAARLAQQMAGLLPDAVAAKVTQRIGADRLTALYCAIDIVRRGGTISIAGVYGGMADPLPMLTLFDKQIQLRMGQANVKRWIDDIVPLLARDDDPLGTETFATHRLPLAEAPRAYDMFQKKLDGAVKILLQP
;
A
#
# COMPACT_ATOMS: atom_id res chain seq x y z
N MET A 1 35.57 -15.74 42.88
CA MET A 1 36.32 -15.27 41.71
C MET A 1 36.20 -16.37 40.66
N ALA A 2 35.34 -16.19 39.66
CA ALA A 2 35.23 -17.16 38.57
C ALA A 2 36.48 -16.99 37.69
N ALA A 3 37.16 -18.08 37.36
CA ALA A 3 38.37 -18.07 36.54
C ALA A 3 38.10 -17.36 35.20
N ASP A 4 39.04 -16.51 34.78
CA ASP A 4 39.00 -15.89 33.44
C ASP A 4 39.16 -16.99 32.40
N GLU A 5 38.05 -17.40 31.79
CA GLU A 5 38.05 -18.37 30.70
C GLU A 5 38.11 -17.63 29.37
N GLU A 6 39.06 -17.98 28.52
CA GLU A 6 39.22 -17.39 27.19
C GLU A 6 39.05 -18.47 26.11
N ARG A 7 38.23 -18.19 25.10
CA ARG A 7 38.05 -19.06 23.93
C ARG A 7 38.20 -18.25 22.66
N ASP A 8 39.04 -18.73 21.74
CA ASP A 8 39.34 -18.06 20.47
C ASP A 8 39.78 -16.59 20.61
N GLY A 9 40.43 -16.22 21.72
CA GLY A 9 40.77 -14.83 22.00
C GLY A 9 39.59 -13.96 22.46
N VAL A 10 38.53 -14.56 23.00
CA VAL A 10 37.38 -13.89 23.64
C VAL A 10 37.34 -14.25 25.13
N ALA A 11 37.57 -13.26 25.99
CA ALA A 11 37.42 -13.42 27.45
C ALA A 11 35.94 -13.54 27.84
N LEU A 12 35.58 -14.67 28.42
CA LEU A 12 34.22 -15.03 28.81
C LEU A 12 33.98 -14.66 30.28
N THR A 13 32.83 -14.03 30.54
CA THR A 13 32.48 -13.56 31.89
C THR A 13 31.10 -14.03 32.32
N ASN A 14 30.82 -14.09 33.63
CA ASN A 14 29.48 -14.35 34.15
C ASN A 14 28.84 -15.66 33.63
N LEU A 15 29.66 -16.68 33.39
CA LEU A 15 29.26 -17.92 32.71
C LEU A 15 28.23 -18.73 33.50
N ASP A 16 28.36 -18.77 34.82
CA ASP A 16 27.49 -19.60 35.68
C ASP A 16 26.12 -18.96 35.95
N GLN A 17 25.83 -17.80 35.34
CA GLN A 17 24.55 -17.13 35.49
C GLN A 17 23.50 -17.73 34.55
N GLN A 18 22.28 -17.88 35.07
CA GLN A 18 21.10 -18.17 34.26
C GLN A 18 20.87 -17.09 33.20
N LEU A 19 20.42 -17.51 32.01
CA LEU A 19 20.11 -16.61 30.91
C LEU A 19 18.86 -15.78 31.20
N PHE A 20 17.75 -16.45 31.50
CA PHE A 20 16.47 -15.87 31.91
C PHE A 20 15.59 -16.91 32.62
N GLU A 21 14.50 -16.47 33.23
CA GLU A 21 13.54 -17.34 33.90
C GLU A 21 12.89 -18.33 32.91
N GLY A 22 12.88 -19.62 33.25
CA GLY A 22 12.37 -20.67 32.34
C GLY A 22 13.33 -21.09 31.23
N ALA A 23 14.50 -20.47 31.07
CA ALA A 23 15.50 -20.87 30.08
C ALA A 23 16.00 -22.31 30.28
N GLY A 24 16.09 -22.77 31.52
CA GLY A 24 16.69 -24.06 31.86
C GLY A 24 18.18 -24.16 31.49
N ALA A 25 18.85 -23.01 31.30
CA ALA A 25 20.27 -22.97 30.97
C ALA A 25 20.98 -21.69 31.45
N THR A 26 22.27 -21.84 31.63
CA THR A 26 23.25 -20.82 31.97
C THR A 26 23.88 -20.20 30.73
N LYS A 27 24.56 -19.07 30.91
CA LYS A 27 25.34 -18.44 29.85
C LYS A 27 26.46 -19.36 29.36
N ARG A 28 27.05 -20.16 30.24
CA ARG A 28 28.03 -21.20 29.91
C ARG A 28 27.48 -22.15 28.85
N GLU A 29 26.32 -22.74 29.12
CA GLU A 29 25.70 -23.72 28.22
C GLU A 29 25.33 -23.10 26.85
N LEU A 30 24.90 -21.83 26.81
CA LEU A 30 24.70 -21.13 25.53
C LEU A 30 26.02 -20.95 24.77
N VAL A 31 27.09 -20.53 25.43
CA VAL A 31 28.40 -20.36 24.79
C VAL A 31 28.94 -21.71 24.32
N ASP A 32 28.83 -22.76 25.13
CA ASP A 32 29.23 -24.13 24.78
C ASP A 32 28.47 -24.64 23.57
N TYR A 33 27.15 -24.41 23.52
CA TYR A 33 26.32 -24.75 22.36
C TYR A 33 26.79 -24.03 21.09
N LEU A 34 26.96 -22.70 21.15
CA LEU A 34 27.39 -21.92 19.99
C LEU A 34 28.80 -22.31 19.53
N ASP A 35 29.68 -22.64 20.48
CA ASP A 35 31.01 -23.13 20.22
C ASP A 35 30.98 -24.49 19.51
N ALA A 36 30.18 -25.44 20.00
CA ALA A 36 30.04 -26.75 19.39
C ALA A 36 29.40 -26.69 17.98
N LEU A 37 28.56 -25.69 17.71
CA LEU A 37 27.81 -25.54 16.47
C LEU A 37 28.43 -24.54 15.48
N HIS A 38 29.58 -23.95 15.80
CA HIS A 38 30.15 -22.84 15.03
C HIS A 38 30.33 -23.18 13.54
N ASP A 39 30.82 -24.37 13.21
CA ASP A 39 31.03 -24.84 11.83
C ASP A 39 29.73 -24.96 11.02
N ARG A 40 28.57 -24.99 11.68
CA ARG A 40 27.24 -25.10 11.05
C ARG A 40 26.50 -23.77 11.01
N ILE A 41 26.53 -23.00 12.10
CA ILE A 41 25.80 -21.73 12.18
C ILE A 41 26.53 -20.62 11.43
N VAL A 42 27.86 -20.54 11.49
CA VAL A 42 28.65 -19.47 10.84
C VAL A 42 28.42 -19.43 9.32
N PRO A 43 28.42 -20.56 8.57
CA PRO A 43 28.09 -20.54 7.15
C PRO A 43 26.73 -19.90 6.81
N VAL A 44 25.74 -20.00 7.70
CA VAL A 44 24.41 -19.41 7.52
C VAL A 44 24.42 -17.89 7.80
N LEU A 45 25.31 -17.42 8.67
CA LEU A 45 25.44 -16.01 9.07
C LEU A 45 26.44 -15.22 8.21
N ARG A 46 27.37 -15.91 7.56
CA ARG A 46 28.52 -15.30 6.87
C ARG A 46 28.11 -14.29 5.81
N ASP A 47 28.85 -13.17 5.79
CA ASP A 47 28.68 -12.02 4.91
C ASP A 47 27.26 -11.43 4.95
N ARG A 48 26.51 -11.59 6.05
CA ARG A 48 25.16 -11.02 6.19
C ARG A 48 25.13 -10.04 7.35
N PRO A 49 24.57 -8.83 7.15
CA PRO A 49 24.23 -7.95 8.27
C PRO A 49 23.40 -8.71 9.30
N LEU A 50 23.91 -8.81 10.52
CA LEU A 50 23.31 -9.64 11.55
C LEU A 50 22.53 -8.78 12.56
N SER A 51 21.26 -9.10 12.74
CA SER A 51 20.48 -8.66 13.89
C SER A 51 20.45 -9.77 14.94
N VAL A 52 20.60 -9.44 16.21
CA VAL A 52 20.51 -10.44 17.30
C VAL A 52 19.49 -10.04 18.34
N ILE A 53 18.79 -11.01 18.95
CA ILE A 53 18.01 -10.75 20.16
C ILE A 53 18.88 -11.03 21.38
N ARG A 54 19.02 -10.02 22.24
CA ARG A 54 19.80 -10.10 23.46
C ARG A 54 18.91 -9.96 24.67
N ILE A 55 19.31 -10.60 25.77
CA ILE A 55 18.72 -10.38 27.09
C ILE A 55 19.82 -10.01 28.09
N LEU A 56 19.75 -8.81 28.62
CA LEU A 56 20.64 -8.36 29.69
C LEU A 56 20.03 -8.71 31.04
N ARG A 57 20.89 -8.77 32.07
CA ARG A 57 20.44 -9.13 33.41
C ARG A 57 19.41 -8.12 33.92
N GLY A 58 18.23 -8.62 34.30
CA GLY A 58 17.15 -7.80 34.87
C GLY A 58 16.54 -6.82 33.87
N GLN A 59 16.70 -7.06 32.57
CA GLN A 59 16.14 -6.24 31.51
C GLN A 59 15.30 -7.09 30.56
N ASP A 60 14.33 -6.45 29.93
CA ASP A 60 13.60 -7.06 28.82
C ASP A 60 14.53 -7.34 27.65
N ALA A 61 14.18 -8.37 26.89
CA ALA A 61 14.93 -8.69 25.69
C ALA A 61 14.73 -7.62 24.62
N PHE A 62 15.78 -7.37 23.84
CA PHE A 62 15.74 -6.39 22.76
C PHE A 62 16.50 -6.89 21.53
N MET A 63 16.05 -6.44 20.36
CA MET A 63 16.76 -6.66 19.11
C MET A 63 17.89 -5.64 18.96
N GLN A 64 19.13 -6.13 18.90
CA GLN A 64 20.30 -5.34 18.56
C GLN A 64 20.59 -5.45 17.07
N LYS A 65 20.46 -4.32 16.38
CA LYS A 65 20.88 -4.13 14.99
C LYS A 65 22.22 -3.38 14.90
N ASN A 66 22.32 -2.30 15.67
CA ASN A 66 23.52 -1.47 15.73
C ASN A 66 24.51 -2.05 16.74
N VAL A 67 25.76 -2.26 16.31
CA VAL A 67 26.80 -2.74 17.23
C VAL A 67 27.15 -1.67 18.28
N PRO A 68 27.39 -2.07 19.54
CA PRO A 68 27.73 -1.14 20.61
C PRO A 68 29.12 -0.51 20.42
N LYS A 69 29.39 0.61 21.13
CA LYS A 69 30.68 1.31 21.07
C LYS A 69 31.88 0.45 21.51
N TYR A 70 31.65 -0.51 22.41
CA TYR A 70 32.67 -1.44 22.91
C TYR A 70 32.89 -2.66 21.99
N THR A 71 32.38 -2.63 20.76
CA THR A 71 32.61 -3.70 19.79
C THR A 71 34.10 -3.80 19.47
N PRO A 72 34.73 -4.98 19.64
CA PRO A 72 36.14 -5.15 19.33
C PRO A 72 36.46 -4.87 17.87
N ASP A 73 37.63 -4.30 17.61
CA ASP A 73 38.05 -3.86 16.27
C ASP A 73 38.18 -5.03 15.26
N TRP A 74 38.35 -6.25 15.76
CA TRP A 74 38.41 -7.46 14.94
C TRP A 74 37.03 -7.95 14.48
N VAL A 75 35.92 -7.46 15.06
CA VAL A 75 34.57 -7.77 14.56
C VAL A 75 34.31 -6.97 13.29
N ARG A 76 34.18 -7.67 12.16
CA ARG A 76 33.82 -7.03 10.89
C ARG A 76 32.44 -6.39 10.99
N THR A 77 32.30 -5.21 10.41
CA THR A 77 31.02 -4.49 10.38
C THR A 77 30.71 -3.94 9.00
N VAL A 78 29.42 -3.76 8.72
CA VAL A 78 28.93 -3.06 7.54
C VAL A 78 27.91 -2.01 7.97
N THR A 79 28.05 -0.80 7.44
CA THR A 79 27.08 0.26 7.66
C THR A 79 25.99 0.18 6.62
N ARG A 80 24.73 0.17 7.05
CA ARG A 80 23.56 0.28 6.19
C ARG A 80 22.65 1.37 6.68
N TRP A 81 22.08 2.11 5.74
CA TRP A 81 20.97 2.98 6.03
C TRP A 81 19.77 2.14 6.49
N ALA A 82 19.18 2.47 7.64
CA ALA A 82 17.99 1.80 8.15
C ALA A 82 16.79 2.73 8.04
N ASP A 83 15.95 2.50 7.01
CA ASP A 83 14.82 3.36 6.68
C ASP A 83 13.79 3.52 7.81
N ALA A 84 13.60 2.48 8.63
CA ALA A 84 12.69 2.51 9.77
C ALA A 84 13.15 3.48 10.89
N SER A 85 14.47 3.65 11.06
CA SER A 85 15.04 4.48 12.13
C SER A 85 15.74 5.75 11.64
N LYS A 86 15.73 5.99 10.31
CA LYS A 86 16.32 7.16 9.65
C LYS A 86 17.75 7.48 10.10
N ARG A 87 18.55 6.43 10.24
CA ARG A 87 19.96 6.54 10.61
C ARG A 87 20.78 5.44 9.97
N GLU A 88 22.06 5.70 9.86
CA GLU A 88 23.04 4.65 9.62
C GLU A 88 23.07 3.70 10.80
N VAL A 89 22.97 2.41 10.50
CA VAL A 89 23.10 1.32 11.46
C VAL A 89 24.31 0.50 11.05
N ARG A 90 25.25 0.36 11.98
CA ARG A 90 26.45 -0.45 11.82
C ARG A 90 26.15 -1.86 12.31
N TYR A 91 25.97 -2.80 11.37
CA TYR A 91 25.72 -4.20 11.65
C TYR A 91 27.03 -4.96 11.78
N ALA A 92 27.08 -5.98 12.64
CA ALA A 92 28.18 -6.94 12.63
C ALA A 92 28.01 -7.94 11.48
N LEU A 93 29.12 -8.46 10.99
CA LEU A 93 29.19 -9.66 10.15
C LEU A 93 29.78 -10.78 11.02
N CYS A 94 29.01 -11.83 11.24
CA CYS A 94 29.43 -12.98 12.06
C CYS A 94 30.05 -14.05 11.16
N ASP A 95 31.28 -13.81 10.71
CA ASP A 95 31.93 -14.61 9.66
C ASP A 95 32.79 -15.76 10.19
N ASP A 96 33.04 -15.76 11.50
CA ASP A 96 33.96 -16.67 12.18
C ASP A 96 33.46 -17.06 13.59
N ARG A 97 34.10 -18.11 14.12
CA ARG A 97 33.85 -18.65 15.47
C ARG A 97 34.07 -17.59 16.55
N ARG A 98 35.15 -16.82 16.46
CA ARG A 98 35.49 -15.76 17.43
C ARG A 98 34.37 -14.74 17.61
N THR A 99 33.79 -14.27 16.51
CA THR A 99 32.68 -13.31 16.51
C THR A 99 31.41 -13.93 17.08
N LEU A 100 31.13 -15.19 16.77
CA LEU A 100 30.01 -15.94 17.33
C LEU A 100 30.10 -16.05 18.86
N LEU A 101 31.27 -16.42 19.38
CA LEU A 101 31.53 -16.53 20.82
C LEU A 101 31.42 -15.18 21.52
N TRP A 102 31.84 -14.08 20.89
CA TRP A 102 31.64 -12.74 21.42
C TRP A 102 30.16 -12.36 21.53
N PHE A 103 29.34 -12.71 20.54
CA PHE A 103 27.88 -12.55 20.63
C PHE A 103 27.28 -13.38 21.77
N GLY A 104 27.68 -14.66 21.90
CA GLY A 104 27.24 -15.52 23.01
C GLY A 104 27.63 -14.94 24.37
N ASN A 105 28.87 -14.43 24.49
CA ASN A 105 29.35 -13.74 25.68
C ASN A 105 28.54 -12.46 25.99
N GLN A 106 27.91 -11.86 24.99
CA GLN A 106 27.01 -10.73 25.15
C GLN A 106 25.56 -11.09 25.43
N ARG A 107 25.27 -12.37 25.67
CA ARG A 107 23.92 -12.92 25.85
C ARG A 107 23.03 -12.66 24.61
N ALA A 108 23.62 -12.70 23.41
CA ALA A 108 22.86 -12.85 22.18
C ALA A 108 22.35 -14.29 22.09
N ILE A 109 21.03 -14.44 22.00
CA ILE A 109 20.35 -15.74 22.01
C ILE A 109 19.85 -16.06 20.61
N GLU A 110 19.17 -15.12 19.95
CA GLU A 110 18.66 -15.34 18.59
C GLU A 110 19.51 -14.62 17.55
N TYR A 111 19.79 -15.30 16.44
CA TYR A 111 20.60 -14.84 15.32
C TYR A 111 19.73 -14.71 14.08
N HIS A 112 19.53 -13.49 13.62
CA HIS A 112 18.63 -13.12 12.52
C HIS A 112 19.43 -12.45 11.39
N PRO A 113 20.08 -13.23 10.52
CA PRO A 113 20.77 -12.69 9.35
C PRO A 113 19.80 -12.00 8.38
N ALA A 114 20.29 -10.95 7.71
CA ALA A 114 19.59 -10.36 6.58
C ALA A 114 19.50 -11.36 5.40
N LEU A 115 18.43 -11.24 4.62
CA LEU A 115 18.22 -12.09 3.43
C LEU A 115 19.20 -11.78 2.30
N THR A 116 19.83 -10.61 2.33
CA THR A 116 20.85 -10.17 1.37
C THR A 116 22.25 -10.22 1.98
N ARG A 117 23.25 -10.47 1.15
CA ARG A 117 24.67 -10.42 1.57
C ARG A 117 25.15 -8.98 1.65
N SER A 118 26.21 -8.73 2.38
CA SER A 118 26.78 -7.40 2.62
C SER A 118 27.31 -6.76 1.35
N ASP A 119 27.89 -7.56 0.46
CA ASP A 119 28.47 -7.18 -0.82
C ASP A 119 27.44 -7.05 -1.96
N ARG A 120 26.30 -7.73 -1.85
CA ARG A 120 25.20 -7.73 -2.83
C ARG A 120 23.85 -7.51 -2.14
N ALA A 121 23.54 -6.23 -1.89
CA ALA A 121 22.31 -5.82 -1.21
C ALA A 121 21.06 -5.82 -2.12
N ASP A 122 21.27 -5.94 -3.43
CA ASP A 122 20.29 -5.88 -4.51
C ASP A 122 19.65 -7.22 -4.86
N VAL A 123 20.18 -8.33 -4.33
CA VAL A 123 19.72 -9.70 -4.61
C VAL A 123 19.64 -10.52 -3.32
N VAL A 124 18.73 -11.51 -3.31
CA VAL A 124 18.60 -12.50 -2.23
C VAL A 124 19.12 -13.84 -2.68
N THR A 125 19.53 -14.67 -1.73
CA THR A 125 20.05 -16.02 -2.02
C THR A 125 18.98 -17.09 -1.94
N ASP A 126 17.88 -16.83 -1.26
CA ASP A 126 16.87 -17.84 -0.99
C ASP A 126 15.48 -17.21 -1.06
N LEU A 127 14.55 -17.95 -1.65
CA LEU A 127 13.13 -17.77 -1.45
C LEU A 127 12.75 -18.44 -0.12
N ILE A 128 11.96 -17.75 0.70
CA ILE A 128 11.62 -18.20 2.05
C ILE A 128 10.12 -18.08 2.29
N LEU A 129 9.51 -19.16 2.74
CA LEU A 129 8.15 -19.18 3.30
C LEU A 129 8.22 -19.42 4.80
N ASP A 130 7.63 -18.50 5.57
CA ASP A 130 7.54 -18.56 7.02
C ASP A 130 6.10 -18.96 7.40
N LEU A 131 5.94 -20.10 8.07
CA LEU A 131 4.63 -20.70 8.32
C LEU A 131 4.26 -20.51 9.80
N ASP A 132 3.28 -19.65 10.04
CA ASP A 132 2.83 -19.28 11.38
C ASP A 132 1.50 -19.94 11.75
N PRO A 133 1.38 -20.55 12.94
CA PRO A 133 0.13 -21.16 13.38
C PRO A 133 -0.95 -20.11 13.71
N PRO A 134 -2.24 -20.50 13.64
CA PRO A 134 -3.38 -19.63 13.93
C PRO A 134 -3.45 -19.16 15.39
N GLU A 135 -3.26 -20.05 16.37
CA GLU A 135 -3.17 -19.76 17.81
C GLU A 135 -2.82 -21.05 18.59
N GLY A 136 -2.46 -20.94 19.88
CA GLY A 136 -2.19 -22.12 20.73
C GLY A 136 -0.93 -22.90 20.36
N ASP A 137 -0.95 -24.21 20.64
CA ASP A 137 0.05 -25.21 20.21
C ASP A 137 -0.52 -26.01 19.04
N ALA A 138 -0.45 -25.43 17.84
CA ALA A 138 -1.03 -25.96 16.61
C ALA A 138 0.06 -26.43 15.62
N PHE A 139 1.16 -26.99 16.12
CA PHE A 139 2.28 -27.39 15.26
C PHE A 139 1.89 -28.43 14.19
N ASP A 140 0.97 -29.34 14.48
CA ASP A 140 0.52 -30.34 13.50
C ASP A 140 -0.20 -29.70 12.30
N GLN A 141 -0.91 -28.59 12.51
CA GLN A 141 -1.51 -27.82 11.42
C GLN A 141 -0.42 -27.15 10.57
N VAL A 142 0.63 -26.63 11.21
CA VAL A 142 1.80 -26.06 10.52
C VAL A 142 2.48 -27.10 9.66
N VAL A 143 2.62 -28.34 10.14
CA VAL A 143 3.18 -29.45 9.35
C VAL A 143 2.29 -29.79 8.15
N ALA A 144 0.97 -29.85 8.35
CA ALA A 144 0.03 -30.05 7.23
C ALA A 144 0.19 -28.95 6.17
N ALA A 145 0.25 -27.68 6.58
CA ALA A 145 0.49 -26.55 5.68
C ALA A 145 1.88 -26.62 5.00
N ALA A 146 2.91 -27.09 5.69
CA ALA A 146 4.24 -27.28 5.12
C ALA A 146 4.24 -28.32 4.00
N HIS A 147 3.47 -29.40 4.13
CA HIS A 147 3.30 -30.40 3.06
C HIS A 147 2.54 -29.84 1.85
N LEU A 148 1.57 -28.93 2.05
CA LEU A 148 0.94 -28.20 0.93
C LEU A 148 1.96 -27.34 0.19
N VAL A 149 2.87 -26.68 0.90
CA VAL A 149 3.97 -25.93 0.29
C VAL A 149 4.94 -26.88 -0.44
N ARG A 150 5.28 -28.04 0.14
CA ARG A 150 6.10 -29.07 -0.52
C ARG A 150 5.49 -29.52 -1.84
N GLN A 151 4.17 -29.74 -1.85
CA GLN A 151 3.43 -30.11 -3.06
C GLN A 151 3.43 -28.96 -4.09
N ALA A 152 3.16 -27.73 -3.66
CA ALA A 152 3.19 -26.55 -4.54
C ALA A 152 4.57 -26.31 -5.18
N LEU A 153 5.64 -26.60 -4.44
CA LEU A 153 7.02 -26.60 -4.96
C LEU A 153 7.23 -27.70 -6.00
N ALA A 154 6.85 -28.95 -5.69
CA ALA A 154 7.00 -30.07 -6.60
C ALA A 154 6.25 -29.86 -7.92
N ASP A 155 5.01 -29.35 -7.83
CA ASP A 155 4.19 -28.94 -8.97
C ASP A 155 4.85 -27.89 -9.87
N ALA A 156 5.69 -27.04 -9.29
CA ALA A 156 6.44 -26.00 -9.99
C ALA A 156 7.83 -26.48 -10.46
N GLY A 157 8.16 -27.77 -10.26
CA GLY A 157 9.48 -28.33 -10.57
C GLY A 157 10.58 -27.84 -9.62
N LEU A 158 10.21 -27.35 -8.44
CA LEU A 158 11.11 -26.85 -7.41
C LEU A 158 11.21 -27.82 -6.23
N ALA A 159 12.32 -27.72 -5.51
CA ALA A 159 12.53 -28.39 -4.24
C ALA A 159 12.93 -27.35 -3.19
N GLY A 160 12.69 -27.63 -1.92
CA GLY A 160 13.12 -26.78 -0.81
C GLY A 160 13.52 -27.61 0.41
N ALA A 161 14.24 -26.98 1.34
CA ALA A 161 14.56 -27.55 2.64
C ALA A 161 13.66 -26.94 3.73
N VAL A 162 13.36 -27.70 4.78
CA VAL A 162 12.51 -27.26 5.91
C VAL A 162 13.29 -27.28 7.21
N LYS A 163 13.03 -26.29 8.07
CA LYS A 163 13.49 -26.26 9.46
C LYS A 163 12.39 -25.80 10.38
N THR A 164 12.42 -26.23 11.63
CA THR A 164 11.58 -25.59 12.66
C THR A 164 12.03 -24.13 12.81
N SER A 165 11.10 -23.24 13.14
CA SER A 165 11.43 -21.86 13.52
C SER A 165 12.15 -21.78 14.87
N GLY A 166 12.17 -22.87 15.65
CA GLY A 166 12.48 -22.90 17.09
C GLY A 166 11.41 -22.21 17.95
N SER A 167 10.30 -21.80 17.34
CA SER A 167 9.16 -21.14 17.99
C SER A 167 7.95 -22.06 17.81
N LYS A 168 6.89 -21.60 17.14
CA LYS A 168 5.67 -22.39 16.89
C LYS A 168 5.48 -22.78 15.42
N GLY A 169 6.31 -22.26 14.52
CA GLY A 169 6.20 -22.40 13.07
C GLY A 169 7.34 -23.20 12.44
N VAL A 170 7.34 -23.28 11.11
CA VAL A 170 8.45 -23.80 10.29
C VAL A 170 8.85 -22.80 9.22
N HIS A 171 10.10 -22.83 8.77
CA HIS A 171 10.53 -22.06 7.61
C HIS A 171 10.95 -23.02 6.49
N ILE A 172 10.55 -22.69 5.27
CA ILE A 172 10.89 -23.45 4.06
C ILE A 172 11.77 -22.57 3.18
N PHE A 173 12.93 -23.09 2.79
CA PHE A 173 13.95 -22.39 2.02
C PHE A 173 14.12 -23.03 0.65
N VAL A 174 14.15 -22.19 -0.40
CA VAL A 174 14.41 -22.59 -1.78
C VAL A 174 15.55 -21.73 -2.31
N PRO A 175 16.75 -22.29 -2.51
CA PRO A 175 17.88 -21.53 -3.05
C PRO A 175 17.58 -20.99 -4.45
N VAL A 176 17.80 -19.68 -4.64
CA VAL A 176 17.60 -19.00 -5.93
C VAL A 176 18.93 -18.58 -6.55
N ASP A 177 18.94 -18.36 -7.87
CA ASP A 177 20.10 -17.83 -8.57
C ASP A 177 20.27 -16.34 -8.24
N GLU A 178 21.51 -15.90 -7.96
CA GLU A 178 21.81 -14.50 -7.61
C GLU A 178 21.66 -13.51 -8.78
N SER A 179 21.27 -14.00 -9.98
CA SER A 179 20.85 -13.17 -11.12
C SER A 179 19.37 -12.76 -11.06
N VAL A 180 18.56 -13.37 -10.19
CA VAL A 180 17.14 -13.08 -10.05
C VAL A 180 16.93 -11.92 -9.07
N GLY A 181 16.19 -10.89 -9.51
CA GLY A 181 15.94 -9.71 -8.69
C GLY A 181 15.05 -10.01 -7.48
N ILE A 182 15.18 -9.18 -6.44
CA ILE A 182 14.38 -9.30 -5.20
C ILE A 182 12.87 -9.30 -5.49
N ALA A 183 12.41 -8.45 -6.42
CA ALA A 183 11.00 -8.36 -6.80
C ALA A 183 10.47 -9.67 -7.42
N ASP A 184 11.27 -10.32 -8.26
CA ASP A 184 10.90 -11.59 -8.90
C ASP A 184 10.85 -12.72 -7.88
N VAL A 185 11.81 -12.76 -6.94
CA VAL A 185 11.78 -13.70 -5.82
C VAL A 185 10.54 -13.47 -4.97
N ALA A 186 10.19 -12.22 -4.64
CA ALA A 186 8.98 -11.88 -3.89
C ALA A 186 7.70 -12.31 -4.61
N ALA A 187 7.63 -12.10 -5.93
CA ALA A 187 6.50 -12.56 -6.74
C ALA A 187 6.39 -14.10 -6.74
N ALA A 188 7.52 -14.80 -6.89
CA ALA A 188 7.57 -16.26 -6.83
C ALA A 188 7.14 -16.80 -5.45
N THR A 189 7.58 -16.17 -4.35
CA THR A 189 7.19 -16.56 -2.98
C THR A 189 5.68 -16.43 -2.78
N ARG A 190 5.09 -15.30 -3.22
CA ARG A 190 3.64 -15.07 -3.16
C ARG A 190 2.87 -16.08 -4.00
N ALA A 191 3.34 -16.37 -5.22
CA ALA A 191 2.71 -17.33 -6.11
C ALA A 191 2.72 -18.76 -5.53
N LEU A 192 3.82 -19.15 -4.87
CA LEU A 192 3.92 -20.44 -4.18
C LEU A 192 2.99 -20.51 -2.96
N ALA A 193 2.93 -19.46 -2.13
CA ALA A 193 2.01 -19.40 -0.99
C ALA A 193 0.54 -19.49 -1.44
N ALA A 194 0.16 -18.73 -2.46
CA ALA A 194 -1.19 -18.76 -3.01
C ALA A 194 -1.51 -20.09 -3.73
N ARG A 195 -0.50 -20.80 -4.26
CA ARG A 195 -0.69 -22.15 -4.79
C ARG A 195 -0.92 -23.14 -3.66
N ALA A 196 -0.13 -23.10 -2.60
CA ALA A 196 -0.29 -23.96 -1.43
C ALA A 196 -1.66 -23.77 -0.74
N GLU A 197 -2.12 -22.53 -0.56
CA GLU A 197 -3.48 -22.24 -0.05
C GLU A 197 -4.57 -22.84 -0.95
N ARG A 198 -4.41 -22.83 -2.27
CA ARG A 198 -5.41 -23.41 -3.19
C ARG A 198 -5.47 -24.94 -3.15
N ILE A 199 -4.39 -25.61 -2.74
CA ILE A 199 -4.39 -27.07 -2.59
C ILE A 199 -5.33 -27.47 -1.46
N ASP A 200 -5.25 -26.79 -0.32
CA ASP A 200 -6.21 -26.94 0.78
C ASP A 200 -6.44 -25.62 1.53
N PRO A 201 -7.51 -24.88 1.19
CA PRO A 201 -7.83 -23.58 1.79
C PRO A 201 -8.44 -23.69 3.20
N GLN A 202 -8.68 -24.92 3.70
CA GLN A 202 -9.13 -25.15 5.08
C GLN A 202 -7.96 -25.24 6.06
N VAL A 203 -6.75 -25.55 5.57
CA VAL A 203 -5.55 -25.73 6.39
C VAL A 203 -4.67 -24.48 6.40
N ALA A 204 -4.48 -23.86 5.23
CA ALA A 204 -3.54 -22.77 5.05
C ALA A 204 -4.20 -21.52 4.47
N THR A 205 -3.59 -20.36 4.70
CA THR A 205 -4.06 -19.10 4.13
C THR A 205 -2.95 -18.09 3.90
N THR A 206 -3.13 -17.25 2.88
CA THR A 206 -2.28 -16.08 2.62
C THR A 206 -2.83 -14.79 3.23
N ALA A 207 -3.94 -14.87 3.99
CA ALA A 207 -4.55 -13.73 4.66
C ALA A 207 -3.58 -13.07 5.66
N PHE A 208 -3.13 -11.86 5.34
CA PHE A 208 -2.16 -11.12 6.13
C PHE A 208 -2.72 -10.70 7.50
N ILE A 209 -4.00 -10.33 7.56
CA ILE A 209 -4.70 -9.92 8.79
C ILE A 209 -5.00 -11.16 9.63
N LYS A 210 -4.69 -11.12 10.93
CA LYS A 210 -4.77 -12.30 11.80
C LYS A 210 -6.20 -12.82 11.96
N GLU A 211 -7.16 -11.91 12.08
CA GLU A 211 -8.58 -12.20 12.26
C GLU A 211 -9.18 -12.91 11.03
N ASP A 212 -8.70 -12.57 9.83
CA ASP A 212 -9.15 -13.16 8.56
C ASP A 212 -8.59 -14.58 8.33
N ARG A 213 -7.63 -15.01 9.16
CA ARG A 213 -7.04 -16.34 9.05
C ARG A 213 -8.00 -17.43 9.50
N ALA A 214 -9.04 -17.08 10.27
CA ALA A 214 -10.11 -17.99 10.68
C ALA A 214 -9.61 -19.33 11.24
N GLY A 215 -8.53 -19.31 12.03
CA GLY A 215 -7.96 -20.53 12.60
C GLY A 215 -7.07 -21.36 11.64
N LYS A 216 -6.61 -20.79 10.52
CA LYS A 216 -5.72 -21.44 9.54
C LYS A 216 -4.26 -21.02 9.69
N VAL A 217 -3.34 -21.85 9.17
CA VAL A 217 -1.90 -21.53 9.14
C VAL A 217 -1.63 -20.41 8.14
N PHE A 218 -0.93 -19.38 8.60
CA PHE A 218 -0.52 -18.28 7.73
C PHE A 218 0.73 -18.67 6.94
N LEU A 219 0.64 -18.57 5.62
CA LEU A 219 1.76 -18.74 4.69
C LEU A 219 2.42 -17.38 4.45
N ASP A 220 3.33 -16.95 5.32
CA ASP A 220 4.01 -15.66 5.22
C ASP A 220 5.03 -15.67 4.08
N SER A 221 4.66 -15.02 2.98
CA SER A 221 5.53 -14.80 1.81
C SER A 221 6.31 -13.48 1.85
N THR A 222 6.28 -12.73 2.96
CA THR A 222 6.90 -11.38 3.05
C THR A 222 8.41 -11.42 3.25
N ARG A 223 9.01 -12.61 3.42
CA ARG A 223 10.46 -12.81 3.57
C ARG A 223 11.18 -12.77 2.20
N ALA A 224 11.09 -11.64 1.50
CA ALA A 224 11.59 -11.51 0.13
C ALA A 224 12.35 -10.19 -0.11
N GLY A 225 13.38 -9.93 0.70
CA GLY A 225 14.24 -8.72 0.64
C GLY A 225 13.97 -7.74 1.79
N GLY A 226 15.00 -7.04 2.27
CA GLY A 226 14.90 -6.06 3.37
C GLY A 226 14.59 -6.64 4.77
N ALA A 227 14.10 -7.89 4.85
CA ALA A 227 13.79 -8.60 6.09
C ALA A 227 14.99 -9.36 6.66
N THR A 228 14.79 -9.92 7.86
CA THR A 228 15.68 -10.91 8.49
C THR A 228 14.89 -12.17 8.81
N VAL A 229 15.57 -13.30 8.89
CA VAL A 229 14.97 -14.58 9.30
C VAL A 229 15.88 -15.25 10.32
N VAL A 230 15.32 -15.96 11.29
CA VAL A 230 16.16 -16.70 12.24
C VAL A 230 17.00 -17.77 11.52
N ALA A 231 18.30 -17.80 11.79
CA ALA A 231 19.23 -18.72 11.18
C ALA A 231 18.94 -20.17 11.60
N ALA A 232 19.28 -21.13 10.74
CA ALA A 232 19.37 -22.53 11.17
C ALA A 232 20.40 -22.64 12.30
N TYR A 233 20.12 -23.51 13.28
CA TYR A 233 20.88 -23.70 14.51
C TYR A 233 20.87 -22.53 15.49
N SER A 234 20.15 -21.43 15.20
CA SER A 234 19.98 -20.36 16.18
C SER A 234 19.05 -20.79 17.31
N PRO A 235 19.43 -20.57 18.58
CA PRO A 235 18.51 -20.64 19.71
C PRO A 235 17.38 -19.59 19.60
N ARG A 236 16.30 -19.82 20.34
CA ARG A 236 15.15 -18.93 20.49
C ARG A 236 14.94 -18.56 21.95
N LEU A 237 14.63 -17.30 22.21
CA LEU A 237 14.36 -16.76 23.53
C LEU A 237 12.96 -17.20 24.01
N ARG A 238 12.84 -18.48 24.37
CA ARG A 238 11.63 -19.13 24.86
C ARG A 238 11.97 -20.12 25.97
N PRO A 239 11.00 -20.52 26.82
CA PRO A 239 11.24 -21.54 27.83
C PRO A 239 11.88 -22.80 27.22
N GLY A 240 12.93 -23.31 27.86
CA GLY A 240 13.71 -24.47 27.38
C GLY A 240 14.72 -24.18 26.26
N LEU A 241 14.86 -22.92 25.81
CA LEU A 241 15.80 -22.52 24.74
C LEU A 241 15.75 -23.40 23.49
N PRO A 242 14.57 -23.53 22.85
CA PRO A 242 14.46 -24.27 21.60
C PRO A 242 15.31 -23.68 20.49
N VAL A 243 15.67 -24.50 19.52
CA VAL A 243 16.57 -24.17 18.41
C VAL A 243 15.81 -24.25 17.09
N SER A 244 16.09 -23.31 16.18
CA SER A 244 15.63 -23.42 14.80
C SER A 244 16.39 -24.54 14.08
N PHE A 245 15.79 -25.73 14.04
CA PHE A 245 16.51 -26.96 13.71
C PHE A 245 16.10 -27.52 12.35
N PRO A 246 17.05 -27.91 11.46
CA PRO A 246 16.78 -28.59 10.20
C PRO A 246 16.08 -29.94 10.37
N VAL A 247 14.99 -30.17 9.66
CA VAL A 247 14.24 -31.45 9.73
C VAL A 247 14.15 -32.05 8.33
N ALA A 248 14.24 -33.37 8.21
CA ALA A 248 13.95 -34.03 6.94
C ALA A 248 12.44 -33.97 6.69
N TRP A 249 12.02 -33.78 5.44
CA TRP A 249 10.60 -33.69 5.12
C TRP A 249 9.78 -34.91 5.59
N ASP A 250 10.38 -36.10 5.57
CA ASP A 250 9.70 -37.35 5.95
C ASP A 250 9.66 -37.57 7.47
N ASP A 251 10.41 -36.77 8.24
CA ASP A 251 10.41 -36.78 9.71
C ASP A 251 9.58 -35.63 10.30
N LEU A 252 9.11 -34.69 9.47
CA LEU A 252 8.45 -33.46 9.92
C LEU A 252 7.18 -33.73 10.74
N ASP A 253 6.44 -34.80 10.41
CA ASP A 253 5.22 -35.22 11.12
C ASP A 253 5.49 -35.82 12.52
N ARG A 254 6.76 -36.07 12.88
CA ARG A 254 7.14 -36.83 14.08
C ARG A 254 7.88 -36.00 15.12
N VAL A 255 8.02 -34.70 14.89
CA VAL A 255 8.82 -33.81 15.73
C VAL A 255 8.01 -32.61 16.18
N LYS A 256 8.44 -31.98 17.27
CA LYS A 256 7.98 -30.69 17.77
C LYS A 256 9.17 -29.75 17.93
N PRO A 257 8.99 -28.42 17.86
CA PRO A 257 10.08 -27.47 18.09
C PRO A 257 10.78 -27.65 19.44
N ALA A 258 10.06 -28.11 20.47
CA ALA A 258 10.59 -28.36 21.81
C ALA A 258 11.56 -29.57 21.89
N ASP A 259 11.56 -30.45 20.89
CA ASP A 259 12.49 -31.59 20.84
C ASP A 259 13.93 -31.13 20.57
N PHE A 260 14.08 -29.94 20.00
CA PHE A 260 15.36 -29.35 19.63
C PHE A 260 15.66 -28.17 20.54
N THR A 261 16.56 -28.36 21.49
CA THR A 261 17.03 -27.33 22.42
C THR A 261 18.54 -27.21 22.32
N ILE A 262 19.14 -26.22 22.98
CA ILE A 262 20.59 -26.15 23.07
C ILE A 262 21.23 -27.38 23.73
N HIS A 263 20.45 -28.17 24.49
CA HIS A 263 20.90 -29.38 25.17
C HIS A 263 20.75 -30.63 24.31
N THR A 264 19.71 -30.70 23.48
CA THR A 264 19.40 -31.89 22.66
C THR A 264 19.95 -31.81 21.25
N ALA A 265 20.02 -30.60 20.66
CA ALA A 265 20.46 -30.41 19.29
C ALA A 265 21.90 -30.91 19.01
N PRO A 266 22.91 -30.73 19.90
CA PRO A 266 24.25 -31.26 19.67
C PRO A 266 24.29 -32.78 19.50
N ASP A 267 23.54 -33.52 20.32
CA ASP A 267 23.52 -35.00 20.29
C ASP A 267 22.79 -35.55 19.05
N LEU A 268 21.82 -34.78 18.53
CA LEU A 268 21.09 -35.12 17.30
C LEU A 268 21.91 -34.88 16.03
N LEU A 269 23.05 -34.19 16.14
CA LEU A 269 23.90 -33.83 15.02
C LEU A 269 25.18 -34.68 15.04
N GLY A 270 25.31 -35.60 14.06
CA GLY A 270 26.53 -36.39 13.84
C GLY A 270 27.68 -35.57 13.24
N ALA A 271 28.51 -36.15 12.37
CA ALA A 271 29.57 -35.39 11.67
C ALA A 271 29.05 -34.53 10.50
N ALA A 272 27.84 -34.84 10.00
CA ALA A 272 27.21 -34.14 8.88
C ALA A 272 26.60 -32.78 9.28
N ASP A 273 26.34 -31.93 8.29
CA ASP A 273 25.49 -30.74 8.42
C ASP A 273 24.17 -30.97 7.65
N PRO A 274 23.11 -31.41 8.35
CA PRO A 274 21.83 -31.70 7.71
C PRO A 274 21.20 -30.48 7.01
N TRP A 275 21.54 -29.25 7.41
CA TRP A 275 21.05 -28.05 6.72
C TRP A 275 21.69 -27.93 5.34
N ALA A 276 23.02 -27.98 5.29
CA ALA A 276 23.77 -27.87 4.03
C ALA A 276 23.46 -29.02 3.06
N GLU A 277 23.30 -30.25 3.56
CA GLU A 277 23.03 -31.42 2.73
C GLU A 277 21.60 -31.44 2.15
N ARG A 278 20.63 -30.88 2.88
CA ARG A 278 19.21 -30.90 2.47
C ARG A 278 18.83 -29.72 1.58
N LEU A 279 19.62 -28.64 1.57
CA LEU A 279 19.39 -27.52 0.67
C LEU A 279 19.58 -27.99 -0.79
N PRO A 280 18.56 -27.82 -1.66
CA PRO A 280 18.69 -28.14 -3.07
C PRO A 280 19.84 -27.35 -3.72
N ARG A 281 20.44 -27.93 -4.75
CA ARG A 281 21.38 -27.15 -5.58
C ARG A 281 20.63 -25.98 -6.21
N ARG A 282 21.26 -24.81 -6.25
CA ARG A 282 20.76 -23.64 -6.99
C ARG A 282 20.57 -24.08 -8.44
N ASN A 283 19.33 -24.11 -8.91
CA ASN A 283 19.02 -24.53 -10.27
C ASN A 283 19.64 -23.52 -11.24
N GLY A 284 20.75 -23.89 -11.89
CA GLY A 284 21.18 -23.23 -13.11
C GLY A 284 20.08 -23.39 -14.16
N SER A 285 19.82 -22.33 -14.93
CA SER A 285 18.90 -22.29 -16.07
C SER A 285 18.71 -23.66 -16.77
N PRO A 286 17.47 -24.08 -17.11
CA PRO A 286 17.27 -25.19 -18.02
C PRO A 286 17.77 -24.76 -19.40
N THR A 287 19.05 -25.00 -19.66
CA THR A 287 19.58 -24.99 -21.01
C THR A 287 18.81 -26.04 -21.82
N THR A 288 18.33 -25.58 -22.97
CA THR A 288 17.54 -26.29 -23.96
C THR A 288 18.20 -27.60 -24.38
N SER A 289 17.89 -28.67 -23.65
CA SER A 289 18.09 -30.04 -24.06
C SER A 289 16.83 -30.50 -24.81
N SER A 290 16.63 -30.01 -26.03
CA SER A 290 15.87 -30.76 -27.03
C SER A 290 16.79 -31.06 -28.21
N ARG A 291 16.99 -32.36 -28.39
CA ARG A 291 17.84 -32.95 -29.41
C ARG A 291 17.34 -32.53 -30.79
N ARG A 292 18.27 -32.10 -31.64
CA ARG A 292 18.10 -32.11 -33.09
C ARG A 292 17.79 -33.53 -33.51
N ASP A 293 16.66 -33.73 -34.17
CA ASP A 293 16.54 -34.81 -35.13
C ASP A 293 16.04 -34.25 -36.46
N THR A 294 16.68 -34.74 -37.51
CA THR A 294 16.55 -34.27 -38.88
C THR A 294 15.61 -35.19 -39.64
N ARG A 295 14.69 -34.64 -40.45
CA ARG A 295 14.29 -35.15 -41.79
C ARG A 295 13.07 -34.39 -42.38
N SER A 296 13.38 -33.61 -43.42
CA SER A 296 12.78 -33.56 -44.78
C SER A 296 11.26 -33.41 -45.07
N PRO A 297 10.90 -32.88 -46.27
CA PRO A 297 9.80 -31.92 -46.46
C PRO A 297 8.71 -32.33 -47.49
N SER A 298 7.55 -31.64 -47.46
CA SER A 298 6.71 -31.19 -48.63
C SER A 298 5.23 -30.98 -48.27
N PRO A 299 4.39 -30.33 -49.13
CA PRO A 299 4.65 -29.16 -49.96
C PRO A 299 3.48 -28.13 -49.96
N ALA A 300 3.82 -26.91 -50.40
CA ALA A 300 3.01 -25.96 -51.17
C ALA A 300 1.52 -25.70 -50.83
N CYS A 301 1.20 -24.43 -50.55
CA CYS A 301 0.13 -23.76 -51.28
C CYS A 301 0.48 -22.29 -51.54
N ARG A 302 0.39 -21.91 -52.82
CA ARG A 302 0.62 -20.58 -53.39
C ARG A 302 -0.64 -19.71 -53.28
N ARG A 303 -0.43 -18.39 -53.39
CA ARG A 303 -1.33 -17.24 -53.68
C ARG A 303 -1.42 -16.28 -52.47
N CYS A 304 -1.27 -14.97 -52.57
CA CYS A 304 -1.29 -14.06 -53.71
C CYS A 304 -0.39 -12.81 -53.48
N THR A 305 0.32 -12.46 -54.55
CA THR A 305 0.83 -11.17 -55.03
C THR A 305 0.39 -9.84 -54.39
N ARG A 306 1.41 -9.00 -54.10
CA ARG A 306 1.64 -7.58 -54.45
C ARG A 306 0.54 -6.52 -54.19
N ALA A 307 0.89 -5.50 -53.40
CA ALA A 307 0.77 -4.09 -53.80
C ALA A 307 1.74 -3.20 -53.00
N SER A 308 2.43 -2.33 -53.72
CA SER A 308 3.43 -1.35 -53.30
C SER A 308 2.82 -0.11 -52.63
N ALA A 309 3.46 0.40 -51.57
CA ALA A 309 3.29 1.77 -51.07
C ALA A 309 4.68 2.40 -50.89
N GLY A 310 4.86 3.60 -51.47
CA GLY A 310 6.13 4.33 -51.55
C GLY A 310 6.58 4.99 -50.24
N PRO A 311 7.75 5.66 -50.25
CA PRO A 311 8.37 6.20 -49.04
C PRO A 311 7.67 7.49 -48.57
N ALA A 312 7.42 7.58 -47.26
CA ALA A 312 6.92 8.77 -46.58
C ALA A 312 7.99 9.89 -46.56
N PRO A 313 7.59 11.19 -46.58
CA PRO A 313 8.53 12.30 -46.65
C PRO A 313 9.22 12.57 -45.32
N ALA A 314 10.49 12.98 -45.40
CA ALA A 314 11.36 13.33 -44.29
C ALA A 314 10.81 14.52 -43.48
N ALA A 315 10.67 14.33 -42.16
CA ALA A 315 10.43 15.40 -41.21
C ALA A 315 11.66 16.31 -41.12
N ARG A 316 11.44 17.62 -41.26
CA ARG A 316 12.47 18.66 -41.09
C ARG A 316 12.86 18.76 -39.62
N GLY A 317 14.17 18.84 -39.38
CA GLY A 317 14.79 18.80 -38.07
C GLY A 317 14.43 19.99 -37.18
N PHE A 318 14.18 19.70 -35.91
CA PHE A 318 14.40 20.62 -34.81
C PHE A 318 15.88 20.53 -34.43
N GLU A 319 16.60 21.60 -34.70
CA GLU A 319 18.02 21.75 -34.42
C GLU A 319 18.17 22.20 -32.96
N GLY A 320 18.73 21.32 -32.11
CA GLY A 320 18.94 21.64 -30.69
C GLY A 320 19.07 20.47 -29.71
N TYR A 321 19.51 19.27 -30.13
CA TYR A 321 19.81 18.18 -29.19
C TYR A 321 21.32 18.04 -28.98
N ARG A 322 21.79 18.44 -27.79
CA ARG A 322 23.12 18.07 -27.27
C ARG A 322 22.97 16.80 -26.42
N PRO A 323 23.65 15.69 -26.74
CA PRO A 323 23.55 14.46 -25.95
C PRO A 323 24.38 14.63 -24.67
N GLY A 324 23.70 14.78 -23.53
CA GLY A 324 24.37 14.92 -22.23
C GLY A 324 23.50 15.33 -21.05
N LYS A 325 22.35 14.68 -20.84
CA LYS A 325 21.57 14.56 -19.59
C LYS A 325 20.29 13.78 -19.92
N HIS A 326 19.92 12.78 -19.12
CA HIS A 326 18.58 12.19 -19.25
C HIS A 326 17.56 13.33 -19.02
N PRO A 327 16.53 13.48 -19.88
CA PRO A 327 15.52 14.51 -19.67
C PRO A 327 14.79 14.24 -18.36
N VAL A 328 14.67 15.29 -17.54
CA VAL A 328 14.02 15.28 -16.22
C VAL A 328 12.99 16.40 -16.17
N MET A 329 11.89 16.14 -15.47
CA MET A 329 10.79 17.06 -15.20
C MET A 329 10.66 17.34 -13.71
N ARG A 330 10.00 18.44 -13.35
CA ARG A 330 9.61 18.72 -11.96
C ARG A 330 8.27 18.06 -11.64
N ALA A 331 8.17 17.50 -10.43
CA ALA A 331 6.95 16.89 -9.92
C ALA A 331 6.84 17.05 -8.41
N VAL A 332 5.59 17.14 -7.91
CA VAL A 332 5.30 17.10 -6.48
C VAL A 332 5.42 15.66 -6.01
N THR A 333 6.39 15.42 -5.15
CA THR A 333 6.70 14.10 -4.61
C THR A 333 6.38 14.04 -3.13
N TRP A 334 5.83 12.91 -2.70
CA TRP A 334 5.59 12.64 -1.29
C TRP A 334 6.92 12.32 -0.59
N GLN A 335 7.25 13.05 0.48
CA GLN A 335 8.52 12.90 1.20
C GLN A 335 8.36 12.25 2.58
N GLY A 336 7.17 12.38 3.16
CA GLY A 336 6.86 11.94 4.50
C GLY A 336 5.47 12.40 4.94
N ARG A 337 5.06 12.00 6.14
CA ARG A 337 3.82 12.49 6.73
C ARG A 337 3.87 14.01 6.85
N ARG A 338 2.90 14.68 6.22
CA ARG A 338 2.84 16.14 6.11
C ARG A 338 4.06 16.77 5.44
N GLU A 339 4.74 16.05 4.56
CA GLU A 339 5.93 16.53 3.87
C GLU A 339 5.86 16.17 2.39
N VAL A 340 5.79 17.18 1.55
CA VAL A 340 5.89 17.07 0.08
C VAL A 340 6.96 18.03 -0.40
N SER A 341 7.64 17.69 -1.49
CA SER A 341 8.62 18.56 -2.15
C SER A 341 8.36 18.60 -3.65
N VAL A 342 9.02 19.52 -4.33
CA VAL A 342 9.05 19.57 -5.79
C VAL A 342 10.43 19.08 -6.22
N ASP A 343 10.49 17.86 -6.73
CA ASP A 343 11.74 17.19 -7.09
C ASP A 343 11.90 17.09 -8.61
N ASN A 344 13.15 16.95 -9.07
CA ASN A 344 13.43 16.56 -10.45
C ASN A 344 13.35 15.04 -10.57
N VAL A 345 12.46 14.55 -11.42
CA VAL A 345 12.23 13.13 -11.71
C VAL A 345 12.41 12.87 -13.20
N PRO A 346 12.70 11.63 -13.64
CA PRO A 346 12.83 11.33 -15.07
C PRO A 346 11.56 11.69 -15.86
N ASP A 347 11.74 12.21 -17.07
CA ASP A 347 10.61 12.41 -17.99
C ASP A 347 9.85 11.09 -18.20
N PRO A 348 8.51 11.10 -18.15
CA PRO A 348 7.71 9.94 -18.51
C PRO A 348 7.90 9.60 -19.98
N ARG A 349 7.77 8.31 -20.29
CA ARG A 349 7.86 7.77 -21.66
C ARG A 349 6.66 6.89 -21.92
N ILE A 350 6.31 6.75 -23.19
CA ILE A 350 5.37 5.73 -23.66
C ILE A 350 5.95 4.36 -23.26
N GLN A 351 5.21 3.60 -22.44
CA GLN A 351 5.60 2.23 -22.08
C GLN A 351 4.75 1.22 -22.86
N GLU A 352 3.47 1.54 -23.05
CA GLU A 352 2.53 0.72 -23.82
C GLU A 352 1.99 1.45 -25.05
N PRO A 353 1.61 0.74 -26.14
CA PRO A 353 1.00 1.34 -27.33
C PRO A 353 -0.26 2.17 -27.06
N THR A 354 -0.90 1.94 -25.91
CA THR A 354 -2.09 2.63 -25.44
C THR A 354 -1.81 3.90 -24.64
N ASP A 355 -0.54 4.20 -24.33
CA ASP A 355 -0.20 5.34 -23.47
C ASP A 355 -0.25 6.67 -24.25
N ALA A 356 -0.34 7.78 -23.52
CA ALA A 356 -0.03 9.12 -24.02
C ALA A 356 0.87 9.86 -23.02
N ILE A 357 1.64 10.83 -23.51
CA ILE A 357 2.33 11.81 -22.67
C ILE A 357 1.61 13.15 -22.82
N VAL A 358 1.24 13.74 -21.69
CA VAL A 358 0.55 15.03 -21.62
C VAL A 358 1.45 16.03 -20.91
N GLU A 359 1.63 17.19 -21.52
CA GLU A 359 2.22 18.37 -20.87
C GLU A 359 1.14 19.03 -20.02
N VAL A 360 1.30 18.96 -18.71
CA VAL A 360 0.28 19.39 -17.75
C VAL A 360 0.27 20.92 -17.70
N THR A 361 -0.90 21.51 -17.93
CA THR A 361 -1.09 22.96 -17.91
C THR A 361 -1.77 23.42 -16.61
N SER A 362 -2.59 22.55 -16.02
CA SER A 362 -3.22 22.79 -14.72
C SER A 362 -3.46 21.48 -13.99
N THR A 363 -3.27 21.49 -12.66
CA THR A 363 -3.48 20.31 -11.83
C THR A 363 -3.98 20.69 -10.43
N GLY A 364 -4.99 19.99 -9.93
CA GLY A 364 -5.61 20.27 -8.64
C GLY A 364 -4.90 19.65 -7.44
N ILE A 365 -5.11 20.27 -6.27
CA ILE A 365 -4.98 19.60 -4.98
C ILE A 365 -6.39 19.19 -4.53
N CYS A 366 -6.59 17.90 -4.27
CA CYS A 366 -7.85 17.33 -3.81
C CYS A 366 -7.86 17.14 -2.30
N GLY A 367 -9.05 17.10 -1.68
CA GLY A 367 -9.18 16.70 -0.27
C GLY A 367 -8.64 15.29 -0.02
N SER A 368 -8.75 14.41 -1.01
CA SER A 368 -8.21 13.06 -0.92
C SER A 368 -6.67 13.02 -0.93
N ASP A 369 -5.99 14.01 -1.54
CA ASP A 369 -4.54 14.16 -1.41
C ASP A 369 -4.14 14.46 0.05
N LEU A 370 -4.99 15.15 0.83
CA LEU A 370 -4.76 15.36 2.26
C LEU A 370 -4.90 14.06 3.06
N HIS A 371 -5.74 13.12 2.63
CA HIS A 371 -5.75 11.79 3.23
C HIS A 371 -4.40 11.10 3.01
N LEU A 372 -3.78 11.19 1.83
CA LEU A 372 -2.43 10.67 1.56
C LEU A 372 -1.35 11.41 2.39
N TYR A 373 -1.51 12.72 2.54
CA TYR A 373 -0.63 13.60 3.31
C TYR A 373 -0.65 13.29 4.82
N GLU A 374 -1.76 12.76 5.34
CA GLU A 374 -1.97 12.57 6.79
C GLU A 374 -2.38 11.15 7.21
N VAL A 375 -3.55 10.67 6.81
CA VAL A 375 -4.19 9.45 7.34
C VAL A 375 -3.62 8.18 6.69
N MET A 376 -3.45 8.19 5.37
CA MET A 376 -2.94 7.10 4.55
C MET A 376 -1.42 7.16 4.36
N SER A 377 -0.73 8.07 5.06
CA SER A 377 0.73 8.18 5.05
C SER A 377 1.49 6.86 5.25
N PRO A 378 1.05 5.87 6.07
CA PRO A 378 1.75 4.59 6.19
C PRO A 378 1.77 3.73 4.92
N LEU A 379 0.92 4.05 3.94
CA LEU A 379 0.77 3.33 2.68
C LEU A 379 1.52 4.01 1.53
N MET A 380 2.10 5.19 1.77
CA MET A 380 2.81 5.98 0.77
C MET A 380 4.30 5.68 0.77
N GLU A 381 4.90 5.70 -0.42
CA GLU A 381 6.34 5.54 -0.59
C GLU A 381 7.01 6.89 -0.89
N LYS A 382 8.19 7.10 -0.29
CA LYS A 382 8.97 8.31 -0.51
C LYS A 382 9.34 8.45 -2.00
N GLY A 383 9.12 9.63 -2.55
CA GLY A 383 9.36 9.94 -3.96
C GLY A 383 8.17 9.67 -4.88
N HIS A 384 7.05 9.13 -4.38
CA HIS A 384 5.85 8.92 -5.17
C HIS A 384 5.27 10.27 -5.65
N ILE A 385 4.92 10.37 -6.93
CA ILE A 385 4.40 11.61 -7.54
C ILE A 385 2.91 11.72 -7.25
N LEU A 386 2.48 12.83 -6.65
CA LEU A 386 1.10 13.05 -6.19
C LEU A 386 0.19 13.64 -7.28
N GLY A 387 -1.10 13.67 -6.96
CA GLY A 387 -2.13 14.40 -7.70
C GLY A 387 -2.84 13.60 -8.78
N HIS A 388 -4.14 13.84 -8.90
CA HIS A 388 -5.01 13.08 -9.78
C HIS A 388 -6.04 13.93 -10.52
N GLU A 389 -5.85 15.25 -10.47
CA GLU A 389 -6.77 16.24 -11.04
C GLU A 389 -6.08 17.05 -12.15
N ALA A 390 -5.61 16.37 -13.19
CA ALA A 390 -4.76 17.01 -14.22
C ALA A 390 -5.49 17.29 -15.52
N MET A 391 -5.11 18.38 -16.18
CA MET A 391 -5.36 18.63 -17.58
C MET A 391 -4.13 19.21 -18.27
N GLY A 392 -4.09 19.12 -19.60
CA GLY A 392 -2.92 19.51 -20.35
C GLY A 392 -3.07 19.41 -21.85
N VAL A 393 -1.94 19.53 -22.53
CA VAL A 393 -1.80 19.37 -23.97
C VAL A 393 -1.11 18.05 -24.27
N VAL A 394 -1.70 17.24 -25.16
CA VAL A 394 -1.08 15.99 -25.60
C VAL A 394 0.24 16.30 -26.31
N ARG A 395 1.33 15.69 -25.84
CA ARG A 395 2.68 15.83 -26.42
C ARG A 395 3.01 14.66 -27.34
N GLU A 396 2.72 13.44 -26.89
CA GLU A 396 3.04 12.20 -27.59
C GLU A 396 1.93 11.17 -27.35
N VAL A 397 1.69 10.29 -28.32
CA VAL A 397 0.72 9.19 -28.18
C VAL A 397 1.32 7.88 -28.66
N GLY A 398 0.96 6.80 -28.00
CA GLY A 398 1.29 5.44 -28.39
C GLY A 398 0.57 5.03 -29.68
N SER A 399 1.06 3.97 -30.31
CA SER A 399 0.64 3.55 -31.66
C SER A 399 -0.81 3.03 -31.74
N GLN A 400 -1.50 2.81 -30.63
CA GLN A 400 -2.91 2.39 -30.58
C GLN A 400 -3.88 3.51 -30.16
N VAL A 401 -3.39 4.69 -29.78
CA VAL A 401 -4.25 5.84 -29.47
C VAL A 401 -4.77 6.45 -30.77
N ARG A 402 -6.10 6.63 -30.86
CA ARG A 402 -6.79 7.21 -32.03
C ARG A 402 -7.72 8.35 -31.67
N THR A 403 -8.01 8.53 -30.39
CA THR A 403 -8.98 9.49 -29.84
C THR A 403 -8.35 10.80 -29.41
N ALA A 404 -7.03 10.88 -29.39
CA ALA A 404 -6.24 12.07 -29.07
C ALA A 404 -5.00 12.15 -29.98
N ALA A 405 -4.54 13.35 -30.27
CA ALA A 405 -3.34 13.62 -31.06
C ALA A 405 -2.49 14.73 -30.42
N PRO A 406 -1.17 14.79 -30.71
CA PRO A 406 -0.33 15.88 -30.24
C PRO A 406 -0.93 17.26 -30.56
N GLY A 407 -0.96 18.15 -29.57
CA GLY A 407 -1.59 19.47 -29.63
C GLY A 407 -3.05 19.53 -29.13
N ASP A 408 -3.70 18.39 -28.91
CA ASP A 408 -5.04 18.37 -28.31
C ASP A 408 -5.01 18.77 -26.83
N ARG A 409 -5.94 19.64 -26.42
CA ARG A 409 -6.22 19.90 -24.99
C ARG A 409 -7.09 18.78 -24.43
N VAL A 410 -6.64 18.17 -23.34
CA VAL A 410 -7.31 17.04 -22.71
C VAL A 410 -7.37 17.18 -21.19
N VAL A 411 -8.49 16.80 -20.60
CA VAL A 411 -8.63 16.57 -19.16
C VAL A 411 -8.45 15.08 -18.89
N ILE A 412 -7.73 14.73 -17.82
CA ILE A 412 -7.40 13.36 -17.47
C ILE A 412 -8.24 12.94 -16.27
N PRO A 413 -9.19 11.99 -16.43
CA PRO A 413 -9.90 11.39 -15.30
C PRO A 413 -8.94 10.76 -14.28
N PHE A 414 -9.24 10.91 -13.00
CA PHE A 414 -8.39 10.38 -11.91
C PHE A 414 -8.23 8.85 -11.93
N GLN A 415 -9.20 8.13 -12.46
CA GLN A 415 -9.22 6.67 -12.55
C GLN A 415 -8.67 6.15 -13.88
N VAL A 416 -7.76 5.17 -13.81
CA VAL A 416 -7.18 4.51 -14.98
C VAL A 416 -8.12 3.43 -15.49
N CYS A 417 -8.67 3.56 -16.71
CA CYS A 417 -9.68 2.63 -17.21
C CYS A 417 -9.60 2.35 -18.72
N CYS A 418 -9.92 1.12 -19.14
CA CYS A 418 -9.69 0.65 -20.51
C CYS A 418 -10.81 0.97 -21.51
N GLY A 419 -12.02 1.26 -21.02
CA GLY A 419 -13.19 1.57 -21.87
C GLY A 419 -13.90 0.37 -22.49
N HIS A 420 -13.38 -0.85 -22.36
CA HIS A 420 -13.91 -2.03 -23.09
C HIS A 420 -14.19 -3.27 -22.22
N CYS A 421 -13.70 -3.33 -20.97
CA CYS A 421 -14.03 -4.45 -20.07
C CYS A 421 -15.51 -4.40 -19.63
N HIS A 422 -16.00 -5.47 -18.99
CA HIS A 422 -17.41 -5.59 -18.59
C HIS A 422 -17.88 -4.39 -17.76
N MET A 423 -17.05 -3.98 -16.79
CA MET A 423 -17.38 -2.85 -15.91
C MET A 423 -17.34 -1.51 -16.66
N CYS A 424 -16.37 -1.29 -17.55
CA CYS A 424 -16.26 -0.03 -18.29
C CYS A 424 -17.46 0.20 -19.21
N VAL A 425 -17.94 -0.83 -19.92
CA VAL A 425 -19.08 -0.68 -20.84
C VAL A 425 -20.41 -0.44 -20.11
N GLN A 426 -20.49 -0.76 -18.82
CA GLN A 426 -21.62 -0.44 -17.95
C GLN A 426 -21.53 0.94 -17.30
N GLY A 427 -20.47 1.70 -17.60
CA GLY A 427 -20.21 3.00 -16.96
C GLY A 427 -19.73 2.88 -15.51
N LEU A 428 -19.02 1.79 -15.18
CA LEU A 428 -18.38 1.55 -13.88
C LEU A 428 -16.85 1.58 -14.03
N GLN A 429 -16.31 2.70 -14.51
CA GLN A 429 -14.89 2.85 -14.83
C GLN A 429 -13.98 2.69 -13.60
N THR A 430 -14.45 3.05 -12.41
CA THR A 430 -13.71 2.85 -11.16
C THR A 430 -13.60 1.38 -10.75
N GLN A 431 -14.33 0.49 -11.43
CA GLN A 431 -14.28 -0.96 -11.27
C GLN A 431 -13.64 -1.66 -12.48
N CYS A 432 -12.89 -0.93 -13.31
CA CYS A 432 -12.27 -1.46 -14.52
C CYS A 432 -11.44 -2.73 -14.25
N GLU A 433 -11.81 -3.85 -14.89
CA GLU A 433 -11.21 -5.17 -14.66
C GLU A 433 -9.76 -5.27 -15.17
N THR A 434 -9.44 -4.48 -16.20
CA THR A 434 -8.12 -4.43 -16.84
C THR A 434 -7.07 -3.76 -15.95
N THR A 435 -7.47 -2.75 -15.20
CA THR A 435 -6.60 -1.91 -14.38
C THR A 435 -6.86 -2.13 -12.89
N GLN A 436 -7.66 -3.14 -12.55
CA GLN A 436 -8.03 -3.45 -11.18
C GLN A 436 -6.79 -3.76 -10.33
N ALA A 437 -6.67 -3.12 -9.18
CA ALA A 437 -5.64 -3.41 -8.19
C ALA A 437 -5.99 -4.69 -7.40
N ARG A 438 -5.99 -5.83 -8.10
CA ARG A 438 -6.40 -7.15 -7.57
C ARG A 438 -5.60 -7.58 -6.35
N GLU A 439 -4.31 -7.24 -6.33
CA GLU A 439 -3.42 -7.58 -5.21
C GLU A 439 -3.88 -6.98 -3.88
N SER A 440 -4.56 -5.83 -3.92
CA SER A 440 -5.07 -5.13 -2.74
C SER A 440 -6.59 -5.25 -2.58
N GLY A 441 -7.26 -6.04 -3.44
CA GLY A 441 -8.72 -6.18 -3.43
C GLY A 441 -9.49 -4.90 -3.76
N MET A 442 -8.81 -3.90 -4.33
CA MET A 442 -9.41 -2.59 -4.65
C MET A 442 -9.93 -2.54 -6.10
N GLY A 443 -10.58 -1.42 -6.44
CA GLY A 443 -11.06 -1.13 -7.80
C GLY A 443 -9.93 -0.83 -8.80
N ALA A 444 -10.25 -0.06 -9.83
CA ALA A 444 -9.30 0.39 -10.84
C ALA A 444 -8.14 1.19 -10.22
N ALA A 445 -6.97 1.12 -10.86
CA ALA A 445 -5.82 1.95 -10.48
C ALA A 445 -6.15 3.45 -10.59
N LEU A 446 -5.54 4.24 -9.71
CA LEU A 446 -5.74 5.70 -9.63
C LEU A 446 -4.40 6.42 -9.74
N PHE A 447 -4.39 7.60 -10.37
CA PHE A 447 -3.21 8.44 -10.43
C PHE A 447 -2.83 8.98 -9.04
N GLY A 448 -1.54 9.03 -8.71
CA GLY A 448 -1.02 9.66 -7.50
C GLY A 448 -1.42 9.00 -6.18
N TYR A 449 -1.97 7.78 -6.24
CA TYR A 449 -2.42 6.99 -5.09
C TYR A 449 -1.42 5.87 -4.74
N PRO A 450 -1.47 5.32 -3.51
CA PRO A 450 -0.53 4.29 -3.06
C PRO A 450 -0.73 2.96 -3.80
N LYS A 451 0.11 1.97 -3.49
CA LYS A 451 0.04 0.59 -4.01
C LYS A 451 -1.34 -0.06 -3.90
N LEU A 452 -2.16 0.35 -2.93
CA LEU A 452 -3.56 -0.10 -2.83
C LEU A 452 -4.35 0.14 -4.12
N TYR A 453 -4.03 1.19 -4.87
CA TYR A 453 -4.64 1.54 -6.15
C TYR A 453 -3.63 1.57 -7.30
N GLY A 454 -2.64 0.66 -7.26
CA GLY A 454 -1.74 0.40 -8.39
C GLY A 454 -0.56 1.35 -8.57
N GLU A 455 -0.40 2.36 -7.70
CA GLU A 455 0.80 3.22 -7.66
C GLU A 455 1.16 3.91 -9.00
N VAL A 456 0.15 4.35 -9.74
CA VAL A 456 0.38 5.07 -11.00
C VAL A 456 0.82 6.51 -10.69
N PRO A 457 1.96 7.01 -11.24
CA PRO A 457 2.44 8.36 -10.95
C PRO A 457 1.42 9.45 -11.25
N GLY A 458 1.26 10.39 -10.32
CA GLY A 458 0.26 11.46 -10.39
C GLY A 458 0.58 12.62 -11.34
N GLY A 459 -0.40 13.50 -11.49
CA GLY A 459 -0.40 14.64 -12.40
C GLY A 459 -0.01 15.99 -11.79
N GLN A 460 0.44 16.05 -10.53
CA GLN A 460 1.09 17.26 -10.00
C GLN A 460 2.55 17.31 -10.49
N ALA A 461 2.74 17.45 -11.80
CA ALA A 461 4.02 17.40 -12.49
C ALA A 461 3.98 18.20 -13.80
N GLU A 462 5.14 18.46 -14.42
CA GLU A 462 5.20 19.11 -15.74
C GLU A 462 4.74 18.18 -16.89
N LEU A 463 5.00 16.87 -16.77
CA LEU A 463 4.55 15.87 -17.73
C LEU A 463 3.85 14.71 -17.00
N LEU A 464 2.83 14.14 -17.64
CA LEU A 464 2.09 12.99 -17.13
C LEU A 464 2.05 11.88 -18.18
N ARG A 465 2.41 10.65 -17.78
CA ARG A 465 2.06 9.46 -18.55
C ARG A 465 0.62 9.08 -18.26
N VAL A 466 -0.20 8.96 -19.28
CA VAL A 466 -1.59 8.53 -19.20
C VAL A 466 -1.71 7.14 -19.80
N PRO A 467 -1.83 6.07 -18.97
CA PRO A 467 -2.16 4.74 -19.48
C PRO A 467 -3.59 4.70 -20.02
N GLN A 468 -3.88 3.74 -20.91
CA GLN A 468 -5.22 3.58 -21.51
C GLN A 468 -5.75 4.87 -22.20
N ALA A 469 -4.84 5.65 -22.80
CA ALA A 469 -5.14 6.92 -23.43
C ALA A 469 -6.01 6.81 -24.68
N GLN A 470 -6.22 5.61 -25.23
CA GLN A 470 -7.21 5.37 -26.28
C GLN A 470 -8.65 5.64 -25.82
N TYR A 471 -8.93 5.69 -24.51
CA TYR A 471 -10.28 5.91 -23.96
C TYR A 471 -10.37 7.07 -22.97
N MET A 472 -9.39 7.19 -22.07
CA MET A 472 -9.50 8.07 -20.90
C MET A 472 -9.57 9.58 -21.20
N PRO A 473 -8.66 10.17 -21.99
CA PRO A 473 -8.57 11.61 -22.13
C PRO A 473 -9.90 12.21 -22.62
N ILE A 474 -10.34 13.28 -21.98
CA ILE A 474 -11.52 14.03 -22.37
C ILE A 474 -11.03 15.24 -23.16
N LYS A 475 -11.22 15.21 -24.48
CA LYS A 475 -10.86 16.32 -25.35
C LYS A 475 -11.77 17.52 -25.10
N VAL A 476 -11.17 18.69 -24.92
CA VAL A 476 -11.89 19.95 -24.65
C VAL A 476 -11.53 21.00 -25.71
N PRO A 477 -12.41 21.99 -25.97
CA PRO A 477 -12.15 23.01 -26.97
C PRO A 477 -10.94 23.89 -26.62
N GLN A 478 -10.35 24.50 -27.64
CA GLN A 478 -9.42 25.61 -27.48
C GLN A 478 -10.22 26.86 -27.05
N GLY A 479 -9.63 27.75 -26.26
CA GLY A 479 -10.25 29.03 -25.90
C GLY A 479 -10.47 29.22 -24.40
N PRO A 480 -11.54 28.66 -23.79
CA PRO A 480 -11.80 28.87 -22.36
C PRO A 480 -10.61 28.42 -21.51
N PRO A 481 -10.37 29.10 -20.37
CA PRO A 481 -9.25 28.77 -19.48
C PRO A 481 -9.37 27.33 -18.97
N ASP A 482 -8.25 26.77 -18.53
CA ASP A 482 -8.21 25.42 -17.96
C ASP A 482 -9.21 25.23 -16.82
N ASP A 483 -9.41 26.27 -16.00
CA ASP A 483 -10.40 26.34 -14.94
C ASP A 483 -11.81 25.95 -15.39
N ARG A 484 -12.17 26.19 -16.65
CA ARG A 484 -13.47 25.78 -17.18
C ARG A 484 -13.64 24.26 -17.20
N PHE A 485 -12.55 23.51 -17.35
CA PHE A 485 -12.59 22.09 -17.68
C PHE A 485 -11.83 21.19 -16.70
N VAL A 486 -10.83 21.70 -15.97
CA VAL A 486 -9.94 20.88 -15.12
C VAL A 486 -10.72 20.03 -14.12
N TYR A 487 -11.86 20.50 -13.63
CA TYR A 487 -12.69 19.76 -12.67
C TYR A 487 -13.41 18.54 -13.26
N LEU A 488 -13.40 18.36 -14.60
CA LEU A 488 -13.82 17.10 -15.23
C LEU A 488 -12.90 15.92 -14.88
N SER A 489 -11.71 16.19 -14.32
CA SER A 489 -10.80 15.15 -13.85
C SER A 489 -11.33 14.40 -12.62
N ASP A 490 -12.07 15.08 -11.73
CA ASP A 490 -12.58 14.51 -10.47
C ASP A 490 -13.82 15.27 -9.93
N VAL A 491 -13.62 16.47 -9.35
CA VAL A 491 -14.60 17.16 -8.48
C VAL A 491 -15.99 17.28 -9.10
N LEU A 492 -16.07 17.68 -10.36
CA LEU A 492 -17.37 17.93 -11.00
C LEU A 492 -18.13 16.63 -11.32
N PRO A 493 -17.53 15.61 -11.97
CA PRO A 493 -18.15 14.30 -12.08
C PRO A 493 -18.45 13.63 -10.75
N ALA A 494 -17.63 13.83 -9.71
CA ALA A 494 -17.90 13.32 -8.37
C ALA A 494 -19.16 13.96 -7.76
N ALA A 495 -19.27 15.28 -7.84
CA ALA A 495 -20.46 16.00 -7.42
C ALA A 495 -21.71 15.61 -8.24
N TRP A 496 -21.56 15.44 -9.55
CA TRP A 496 -22.64 15.00 -10.42
C TRP A 496 -23.13 13.60 -10.04
N GLN A 497 -22.22 12.64 -9.90
CA GLN A 497 -22.56 11.30 -9.42
C GLN A 497 -23.24 11.36 -8.05
N ALA A 498 -22.74 12.19 -7.13
CA ALA A 498 -23.31 12.30 -5.80
C ALA A 498 -24.78 12.76 -5.84
N VAL A 499 -25.10 13.76 -6.66
CA VAL A 499 -26.47 14.26 -6.83
C VAL A 499 -27.36 13.23 -7.54
N GLU A 500 -26.88 12.59 -8.60
CA GLU A 500 -27.62 11.53 -9.29
C GLU A 500 -27.84 10.28 -8.41
N TYR A 501 -26.91 10.00 -7.51
CA TYR A 501 -27.04 8.91 -6.53
C TYR A 501 -27.96 9.28 -5.37
N ALA A 502 -28.06 10.57 -5.04
CA ALA A 502 -29.00 11.06 -4.05
C ALA A 502 -30.46 10.94 -4.53
N ASP A 503 -30.68 10.80 -5.85
CA ASP A 503 -32.00 10.56 -6.46
C ASP A 503 -33.06 11.51 -5.91
N VAL A 504 -32.74 12.80 -5.93
CA VAL A 504 -33.57 13.84 -5.32
C VAL A 504 -34.92 13.89 -6.06
N PRO A 505 -36.05 13.66 -5.38
CA PRO A 505 -37.36 13.76 -6.01
C PRO A 505 -37.59 15.16 -6.60
N ALA A 506 -38.40 15.25 -7.66
CA ALA A 506 -38.76 16.54 -8.23
C ALA A 506 -39.39 17.46 -7.16
N GLY A 507 -38.81 18.65 -6.98
CA GLY A 507 -39.21 19.58 -5.91
C GLY A 507 -38.81 19.18 -4.49
N GLY A 508 -38.07 18.08 -4.33
CA GLY A 508 -37.60 17.57 -3.05
C GLY A 508 -36.46 18.38 -2.44
N THR A 509 -36.16 18.09 -1.17
CA THR A 509 -35.08 18.72 -0.40
C THR A 509 -33.83 17.85 -0.37
N LEU A 510 -32.70 18.41 -0.80
CA LEU A 510 -31.37 17.82 -0.66
C LEU A 510 -30.61 18.52 0.47
N VAL A 511 -30.04 17.73 1.39
CA VAL A 511 -29.01 18.21 2.33
C VAL A 511 -27.63 17.76 1.84
N VAL A 512 -26.66 18.67 1.81
CA VAL A 512 -25.25 18.37 1.51
C VAL A 512 -24.43 18.55 2.79
N LEU A 513 -23.90 17.45 3.33
CA LEU A 513 -23.01 17.47 4.47
C LEU A 513 -21.57 17.68 4.01
N GLY A 514 -20.93 18.75 4.50
CA GLY A 514 -19.62 19.20 4.07
C GLY A 514 -19.69 20.05 2.80
N LEU A 515 -19.16 21.27 2.86
CA LEU A 515 -19.08 22.24 1.76
C LEU A 515 -17.63 22.46 1.30
N GLY A 516 -16.80 21.41 1.37
CA GLY A 516 -15.52 21.37 0.64
C GLY A 516 -15.75 21.37 -0.88
N PRO A 517 -14.71 21.22 -1.72
CA PRO A 517 -14.87 21.27 -3.18
C PRO A 517 -15.99 20.40 -3.76
N VAL A 518 -16.05 19.11 -3.37
CA VAL A 518 -17.10 18.20 -3.86
C VAL A 518 -18.49 18.61 -3.35
N GLY A 519 -18.60 19.03 -2.09
CA GLY A 519 -19.86 19.45 -1.49
C GLY A 519 -20.43 20.75 -2.06
N ASP A 520 -19.60 21.79 -2.18
CA ASP A 520 -19.96 23.05 -2.85
C ASP A 520 -20.37 22.78 -4.30
N MET A 521 -19.63 21.94 -5.03
CA MET A 521 -20.00 21.56 -6.39
C MET A 521 -21.30 20.73 -6.43
N SER A 522 -21.55 19.87 -5.45
CA SER A 522 -22.79 19.09 -5.36
C SER A 522 -24.00 20.00 -5.14
N ALA A 523 -23.88 21.02 -4.30
CA ALA A 523 -24.94 22.01 -4.09
C ALA A 523 -25.24 22.79 -5.38
N ARG A 524 -24.21 23.18 -6.14
CA ARG A 524 -24.34 23.83 -7.45
C ARG A 524 -25.03 22.94 -8.48
N VAL A 525 -24.60 21.68 -8.57
CA VAL A 525 -25.20 20.71 -9.49
C VAL A 525 -26.65 20.43 -9.10
N ALA A 526 -26.97 20.26 -7.81
CA ALA A 526 -28.33 20.03 -7.36
C ALA A 526 -29.29 21.18 -7.71
N ALA A 527 -28.85 22.44 -7.51
CA ALA A 527 -29.60 23.61 -7.92
C ALA A 527 -29.81 23.64 -9.46
N GLN A 528 -28.75 23.35 -10.23
CA GLN A 528 -28.83 23.28 -11.70
C GLN A 528 -29.74 22.14 -12.20
N ARG A 529 -29.81 21.03 -11.47
CA ARG A 529 -30.67 19.86 -11.76
C ARG A 529 -32.11 20.04 -11.30
N GLY A 530 -32.44 21.17 -10.68
CA GLY A 530 -33.82 21.51 -10.29
C GLY A 530 -34.27 20.87 -8.98
N ALA A 531 -33.35 20.59 -8.05
CA ALA A 531 -33.74 20.27 -6.67
C ALA A 531 -34.57 21.43 -6.10
N GLY A 532 -35.69 21.12 -5.43
CA GLY A 532 -36.61 22.15 -4.93
C GLY A 532 -35.98 22.99 -3.83
N ARG A 533 -35.22 22.35 -2.94
CA ARG A 533 -34.48 23.01 -1.86
C ARG A 533 -33.12 22.35 -1.67
N VAL A 534 -32.07 23.13 -1.51
CA VAL A 534 -30.71 22.65 -1.23
C VAL A 534 -30.21 23.31 0.05
N ILE A 535 -29.84 22.48 1.03
CA ILE A 535 -29.32 22.92 2.33
C ILE A 535 -27.89 22.41 2.48
N GLY A 536 -26.92 23.31 2.52
CA GLY A 536 -25.51 23.01 2.78
C GLY A 536 -25.17 23.06 4.27
N VAL A 537 -24.40 22.10 4.76
CA VAL A 537 -24.01 22.02 6.19
C VAL A 537 -22.49 21.97 6.29
N ASP A 538 -21.89 22.92 7.01
CA ASP A 538 -20.45 22.95 7.28
C ASP A 538 -20.18 23.74 8.58
N LEU A 539 -18.92 23.78 9.00
CA LEU A 539 -18.41 24.52 10.16
C LEU A 539 -17.37 25.59 9.76
N VAL A 540 -16.98 25.65 8.49
CA VAL A 540 -16.01 26.62 7.96
C VAL A 540 -16.75 27.83 7.37
N PRO A 541 -16.61 29.05 7.95
CA PRO A 541 -17.36 30.23 7.52
C PRO A 541 -17.20 30.56 6.03
N GLU A 542 -16.00 30.43 5.48
CA GLU A 542 -15.69 30.75 4.08
C GLU A 542 -16.43 29.81 3.11
N ARG A 543 -16.60 28.53 3.48
CA ARG A 543 -17.34 27.53 2.70
C ARG A 543 -18.84 27.81 2.74
N LEU A 544 -19.36 28.15 3.92
CA LEU A 544 -20.76 28.54 4.10
C LEU A 544 -21.10 29.79 3.29
N GLU A 545 -20.26 30.82 3.34
CA GLU A 545 -20.49 32.07 2.63
C GLU A 545 -20.47 31.90 1.12
N ARG A 546 -19.55 31.07 0.62
CA ARG A 546 -19.49 30.72 -0.79
C ARG A 546 -20.76 30.01 -1.30
N ALA A 547 -21.35 29.14 -0.50
CA ALA A 547 -22.61 28.50 -0.84
C ALA A 547 -23.78 29.51 -0.78
N ARG A 548 -23.86 30.35 0.26
CA ARG A 548 -24.88 31.42 0.39
C ARG A 548 -24.86 32.38 -0.79
N ALA A 549 -23.67 32.77 -1.27
CA ALA A 549 -23.51 33.66 -2.43
C ALA A 549 -24.14 33.09 -3.72
N ARG A 550 -24.43 31.78 -3.76
CA ARG A 550 -25.13 31.10 -4.86
C ARG A 550 -26.60 30.81 -4.58
N GLY A 551 -27.17 31.39 -3.52
CA GLY A 551 -28.56 31.17 -3.11
C GLY A 551 -28.80 29.82 -2.45
N ILE A 552 -27.75 29.10 -2.04
CA ILE A 552 -27.88 27.85 -1.29
C ILE A 552 -28.15 28.20 0.17
N GLU A 553 -29.16 27.56 0.76
CA GLU A 553 -29.39 27.69 2.19
C GLU A 553 -28.31 26.96 2.95
N VAL A 554 -27.92 27.49 4.11
CA VAL A 554 -26.88 26.84 4.90
C VAL A 554 -27.27 26.69 6.37
N VAL A 555 -26.66 25.68 7.00
CA VAL A 555 -26.66 25.47 8.45
C VAL A 555 -25.21 25.48 8.92
N ASP A 556 -24.94 26.34 9.90
CA ASP A 556 -23.63 26.45 10.53
C ASP A 556 -23.57 25.57 11.77
N LEU A 557 -22.75 24.53 11.74
CA LEU A 557 -22.61 23.60 12.87
C LEU A 557 -21.93 24.22 14.10
N ARG A 558 -21.46 25.47 14.02
CA ARG A 558 -20.95 26.21 15.17
C ARG A 558 -22.07 26.89 15.96
N GLU A 559 -23.23 27.05 15.35
CA GLU A 559 -24.39 27.76 15.92
C GLU A 559 -25.48 26.80 16.42
N THR A 560 -25.38 25.51 16.08
CA THR A 560 -26.33 24.48 16.53
C THR A 560 -25.67 23.12 16.73
N ASP A 561 -26.04 22.46 17.83
CA ASP A 561 -25.70 21.05 18.11
C ASP A 561 -26.83 20.10 17.68
N ASP A 562 -28.00 20.62 17.27
CA ASP A 562 -29.18 19.86 16.83
C ASP A 562 -29.45 20.08 15.34
N LEU A 563 -28.58 19.53 14.50
CA LEU A 563 -28.76 19.55 13.05
C LEU A 563 -30.07 18.89 12.62
N ALA A 564 -30.51 17.84 13.33
CA ALA A 564 -31.70 17.10 12.97
C ALA A 564 -32.98 17.89 13.22
N GLY A 565 -33.05 18.62 14.33
CA GLY A 565 -34.10 19.61 14.61
C GLY A 565 -34.15 20.66 13.51
N GLU A 566 -33.02 21.28 13.18
CA GLU A 566 -32.93 22.33 12.15
C GLU A 566 -33.42 21.84 10.78
N VAL A 567 -33.01 20.64 10.36
CA VAL A 567 -33.46 20.06 9.09
C VAL A 567 -34.95 19.73 9.15
N ARG A 568 -35.45 19.17 10.26
CA ARG A 568 -36.88 18.85 10.43
C ARG A 568 -37.75 20.10 10.42
N ASP A 569 -37.35 21.18 11.08
CA ASP A 569 -38.07 22.45 11.09
C ASP A 569 -38.18 23.05 9.68
N ARG A 570 -37.14 22.85 8.86
CA ARG A 570 -37.12 23.24 7.44
C ARG A 570 -37.84 22.26 6.51
N THR A 571 -38.32 21.11 6.98
CA THR A 571 -38.89 20.04 6.14
C THR A 571 -40.22 19.50 6.69
N ASP A 572 -41.00 20.37 7.34
CA ASP A 572 -42.32 20.06 7.91
C ASP A 572 -42.29 18.90 8.91
N GLY A 573 -41.20 18.79 9.68
CA GLY A 573 -40.97 17.74 10.67
C GLY A 573 -40.53 16.38 10.09
N ARG A 574 -40.45 16.23 8.76
CA ARG A 574 -40.22 14.93 8.12
C ARG A 574 -38.74 14.52 8.03
N GLY A 575 -37.85 15.50 7.91
CA GLY A 575 -36.48 15.28 7.45
C GLY A 575 -36.37 15.50 5.93
N CYS A 576 -35.14 15.63 5.42
CA CYS A 576 -34.89 15.86 3.99
C CYS A 576 -35.15 14.61 3.15
N ASP A 577 -35.49 14.80 1.87
CA ASP A 577 -35.71 13.69 0.94
C ASP A 577 -34.44 12.89 0.67
N SER A 578 -33.34 13.63 0.48
CA SER A 578 -32.06 13.05 0.13
C SER A 578 -30.91 13.74 0.86
N VAL A 579 -29.81 13.01 1.04
CA VAL A 579 -28.56 13.52 1.61
C VAL A 579 -27.38 13.18 0.69
N VAL A 580 -26.47 14.13 0.49
CA VAL A 580 -25.11 13.87 0.01
C VAL A 580 -24.15 14.01 1.18
N ASP A 581 -23.46 12.93 1.53
CA ASP A 581 -22.30 12.97 2.43
C ASP A 581 -21.04 13.22 1.61
N ALA A 582 -20.51 14.45 1.69
CA ALA A 582 -19.26 14.88 1.07
C ALA A 582 -18.15 15.14 2.11
N VAL A 583 -18.25 14.54 3.31
CA VAL A 583 -17.25 14.66 4.38
C VAL A 583 -16.33 13.45 4.43
N GLY A 584 -16.88 12.24 4.61
CA GLY A 584 -16.09 11.02 4.84
C GLY A 584 -15.36 11.00 6.20
N MET A 585 -14.22 10.29 6.27
CA MET A 585 -13.43 10.10 7.51
C MET A 585 -12.89 11.38 8.17
N GLU A 586 -12.99 12.53 7.51
CA GLU A 586 -12.61 13.84 8.06
C GLU A 586 -13.70 14.48 8.94
N ALA A 587 -14.70 13.70 9.37
CA ALA A 587 -15.66 14.14 10.38
C ALA A 587 -14.89 14.65 11.61
N HIS A 588 -15.01 15.94 11.90
CA HIS A 588 -14.23 16.58 12.96
C HIS A 588 -14.73 16.11 14.32
N GLY A 589 -14.02 15.16 14.91
CA GLY A 589 -14.10 14.89 16.34
C GLY A 589 -13.52 16.02 17.17
N SER A 590 -14.17 16.35 18.29
CA SER A 590 -13.70 17.35 19.26
C SER A 590 -12.22 17.16 19.61
N ALA A 591 -11.51 18.24 19.98
CA ALA A 591 -10.11 18.17 20.42
C ALA A 591 -9.87 17.14 21.56
N ALA A 592 -10.91 16.82 22.34
CA ALA A 592 -10.91 15.77 23.35
C ALA A 592 -10.78 14.34 22.76
N ALA A 593 -11.32 14.08 21.57
CA ALA A 593 -11.20 12.79 20.87
C ALA A 593 -9.77 12.52 20.38
N ARG A 594 -9.04 13.56 19.93
CA ARG A 594 -7.61 13.45 19.59
C ARG A 594 -6.74 13.09 20.80
N LEU A 595 -7.05 13.67 21.97
CA LEU A 595 -6.36 13.35 23.22
C LEU A 595 -6.68 11.92 23.69
N ALA A 596 -7.94 11.49 23.54
CA ALA A 596 -8.36 10.13 23.86
C ALA A 596 -7.70 9.08 22.94
N GLN A 597 -7.51 9.38 21.65
CA GLN A 597 -6.77 8.53 20.70
C GLN A 597 -5.32 8.27 21.14
N GLN A 598 -4.64 9.29 21.68
CA GLN A 598 -3.25 9.16 22.15
C GLN A 598 -3.14 8.37 23.45
N MET A 599 -4.18 8.42 24.29
CA MET A 599 -4.20 7.77 25.61
C MET A 599 -4.81 6.36 25.59
N ALA A 600 -5.44 5.93 24.49
CA ALA A 600 -6.11 4.63 24.36
C ALA A 600 -5.17 3.42 24.54
N GLY A 601 -3.89 3.56 24.16
CA GLY A 601 -2.87 2.50 24.32
C GLY A 601 -2.39 2.28 25.75
N LEU A 602 -2.88 3.08 26.71
CA LEU A 602 -2.51 3.01 28.13
C LEU A 602 -3.69 2.56 29.02
N LEU A 603 -4.86 2.30 28.43
CA LEU A 603 -6.08 1.99 29.16
C LEU A 603 -6.36 0.47 29.18
N PRO A 604 -6.96 -0.07 30.26
CA PRO A 604 -7.37 -1.46 30.33
C PRO A 604 -8.37 -1.85 29.22
N ASP A 605 -8.31 -3.10 28.76
CA ASP A 605 -9.01 -3.63 27.57
C ASP A 605 -10.51 -3.29 27.48
N ALA A 606 -11.24 -3.30 28.60
CA ALA A 606 -12.68 -2.98 28.63
C ALA A 606 -12.96 -1.48 28.36
N VAL A 607 -12.04 -0.60 28.75
CA VAL A 607 -12.11 0.84 28.47
C VAL A 607 -11.61 1.10 27.05
N ALA A 608 -10.55 0.42 26.62
CA ALA A 608 -10.06 0.46 25.25
C ALA A 608 -11.15 0.06 24.25
N ALA A 609 -11.94 -1.00 24.50
CA ALA A 609 -13.06 -1.40 23.66
C ALA A 609 -14.16 -0.32 23.54
N LYS A 610 -14.52 0.34 24.66
CA LYS A 610 -15.48 1.45 24.65
C LYS A 610 -14.92 2.70 23.96
N VAL A 611 -13.62 2.96 24.12
CA VAL A 611 -12.92 4.06 23.45
C VAL A 611 -12.84 3.79 21.94
N THR A 612 -12.55 2.57 21.51
CA THR A 612 -12.55 2.15 20.10
C THR A 612 -13.94 2.24 19.48
N GLN A 613 -15.00 1.81 20.19
CA GLN A 613 -16.39 2.02 19.74
C GLN A 613 -16.73 3.51 19.59
N ARG A 614 -16.27 4.36 20.51
CA ARG A 614 -16.48 5.81 20.46
C ARG A 614 -15.67 6.48 19.34
N ILE A 615 -14.45 6.01 19.07
CA ILE A 615 -13.60 6.47 17.96
C ILE A 615 -14.18 6.03 16.61
N GLY A 616 -14.73 4.81 16.51
CA GLY A 616 -15.46 4.35 15.33
C GLY A 616 -16.71 5.19 15.07
N ALA A 617 -17.45 5.54 16.12
CA ALA A 617 -18.61 6.44 16.01
C ALA A 617 -18.22 7.87 15.57
N ASP A 618 -17.08 8.39 16.02
CA ASP A 618 -16.58 9.74 15.68
C ASP A 618 -16.26 9.88 14.17
N ARG A 619 -15.67 8.83 13.56
CA ARG A 619 -15.40 8.76 12.11
C ARG A 619 -16.66 8.67 11.24
N LEU A 620 -17.76 8.18 11.81
CA LEU A 620 -19.05 8.00 11.12
C LEU A 620 -20.04 9.12 11.42
N THR A 621 -19.63 10.18 12.11
CA THR A 621 -20.53 11.26 12.54
C THR A 621 -21.34 11.82 11.38
N ALA A 622 -20.71 12.07 10.23
CA ALA A 622 -21.41 12.56 9.04
C ALA A 622 -22.46 11.56 8.52
N LEU A 623 -22.11 10.27 8.43
CA LEU A 623 -23.05 9.22 8.03
C LEU A 623 -24.21 9.06 9.03
N TYR A 624 -23.96 9.12 10.33
CA TYR A 624 -25.01 9.06 11.34
C TYR A 624 -25.93 10.27 11.30
N CYS A 625 -25.38 11.47 11.11
CA CYS A 625 -26.17 12.67 10.85
C CYS A 625 -27.04 12.46 9.60
N ALA A 626 -26.47 11.96 8.49
CA ALA A 626 -27.22 11.67 7.27
C ALA A 626 -28.38 10.70 7.52
N ILE A 627 -28.12 9.61 8.27
CA ILE A 627 -29.12 8.61 8.64
C ILE A 627 -30.22 9.22 9.52
N ASP A 628 -29.91 10.16 10.39
CA ASP A 628 -30.90 10.79 11.27
C ASP A 628 -31.79 11.79 10.51
N ILE A 629 -31.17 12.69 9.76
CA ILE A 629 -31.85 13.82 9.10
C ILE A 629 -32.65 13.42 7.87
N VAL A 630 -32.26 12.33 7.18
CA VAL A 630 -33.01 11.84 6.03
C VAL A 630 -34.39 11.36 6.46
N ARG A 631 -35.44 11.64 5.71
CA ARG A 631 -36.78 11.13 6.02
C ARG A 631 -36.86 9.60 5.86
N ARG A 632 -37.94 9.01 6.37
CA ARG A 632 -38.29 7.62 6.05
C ARG A 632 -38.50 7.47 4.53
N GLY A 633 -37.94 6.41 3.96
CA GLY A 633 -37.92 6.13 2.52
C GLY A 633 -37.05 7.08 1.69
N GLY A 634 -36.14 7.82 2.33
CA GLY A 634 -35.22 8.73 1.63
C GLY A 634 -33.90 8.05 1.22
N THR A 635 -33.05 8.82 0.53
CA THR A 635 -31.82 8.32 -0.09
C THR A 635 -30.59 9.03 0.46
N ILE A 636 -29.53 8.28 0.76
CA ILE A 636 -28.22 8.83 1.12
C ILE A 636 -27.21 8.43 0.05
N SER A 637 -26.56 9.44 -0.50
CA SER A 637 -25.46 9.33 -1.43
C SER A 637 -24.15 9.62 -0.71
N ILE A 638 -23.27 8.63 -0.65
CA ILE A 638 -21.97 8.75 0.03
C ILE A 638 -20.90 8.99 -1.02
N ALA A 639 -20.41 10.23 -1.09
CA ALA A 639 -19.29 10.66 -1.92
C ALA A 639 -17.98 10.77 -1.11
N GLY A 640 -18.08 11.01 0.20
CA GLY A 640 -16.95 11.03 1.13
C GLY A 640 -16.26 9.65 1.24
N VAL A 641 -14.94 9.67 1.45
CA VAL A 641 -14.14 8.45 1.55
C VAL A 641 -14.22 7.88 2.98
N TYR A 642 -14.61 6.60 3.08
CA TYR A 642 -14.58 5.79 4.30
C TYR A 642 -13.55 4.66 4.15
N GLY A 643 -12.79 4.37 5.20
CA GLY A 643 -11.66 3.43 5.18
C GLY A 643 -11.62 2.44 6.35
N GLY A 644 -12.65 2.41 7.19
CA GLY A 644 -12.78 1.39 8.24
C GLY A 644 -13.27 0.07 7.67
N MET A 645 -12.60 -1.04 8.00
CA MET A 645 -12.99 -2.39 7.53
C MET A 645 -14.16 -3.00 8.34
N ALA A 646 -14.47 -2.45 9.52
CA ALA A 646 -15.52 -2.93 10.42
C ALA A 646 -16.14 -1.76 11.19
N ASP A 647 -16.84 -0.89 10.45
CA ASP A 647 -17.53 0.26 11.02
C ASP A 647 -18.93 -0.13 11.52
N PRO A 648 -19.33 0.24 12.76
CA PRO A 648 -20.66 -0.08 13.26
C PRO A 648 -21.74 0.66 12.44
N LEU A 649 -22.71 -0.07 11.88
CA LEU A 649 -23.84 0.52 11.15
C LEU A 649 -25.16 0.27 11.91
N PRO A 650 -26.04 1.28 12.03
CA PRO A 650 -27.33 1.15 12.73
C PRO A 650 -28.35 0.44 11.83
N MET A 651 -28.12 -0.85 11.57
CA MET A 651 -28.90 -1.66 10.64
C MET A 651 -30.40 -1.67 10.96
N LEU A 652 -30.77 -1.65 12.25
CA LEU A 652 -32.17 -1.53 12.67
C LEU A 652 -32.80 -0.23 12.15
N THR A 653 -32.12 0.91 12.32
CA THR A 653 -32.61 2.22 11.87
C THR A 653 -32.66 2.30 10.35
N LEU A 654 -31.63 1.82 9.66
CA LEU A 654 -31.58 1.78 8.20
C LEU A 654 -32.76 0.96 7.63
N PHE A 655 -33.00 -0.23 8.22
CA PHE A 655 -34.10 -1.11 7.83
C PHE A 655 -35.47 -0.50 8.14
N ASP A 656 -35.67 0.00 9.36
CA ASP A 656 -36.95 0.60 9.80
C ASP A 656 -37.31 1.87 9.02
N LYS A 657 -36.33 2.71 8.71
CA LYS A 657 -36.53 3.91 7.89
C LYS A 657 -36.59 3.60 6.40
N GLN A 658 -36.33 2.36 5.96
CA GLN A 658 -36.25 1.98 4.54
C GLN A 658 -35.31 2.88 3.74
N ILE A 659 -34.12 3.17 4.29
CA ILE A 659 -33.15 4.07 3.67
C ILE A 659 -32.48 3.39 2.48
N GLN A 660 -32.37 4.12 1.37
CA GLN A 660 -31.56 3.72 0.22
C GLN A 660 -30.15 4.30 0.35
N LEU A 661 -29.13 3.45 0.22
CA LEU A 661 -27.73 3.87 0.25
C LEU A 661 -27.10 3.66 -1.13
N ARG A 662 -26.47 4.70 -1.68
CA ARG A 662 -25.69 4.65 -2.92
C ARG A 662 -24.33 5.28 -2.67
N MET A 663 -23.25 4.66 -3.14
CA MET A 663 -21.89 5.08 -2.79
C MET A 663 -20.87 4.61 -3.83
N GLY A 664 -19.66 5.17 -3.77
CA GLY A 664 -18.52 4.72 -4.53
C GLY A 664 -17.75 5.87 -5.18
N GLN A 665 -16.54 5.55 -5.66
CA GLN A 665 -15.72 6.49 -6.40
C GLN A 665 -16.43 6.96 -7.69
N ALA A 666 -16.12 8.18 -8.12
CA ALA A 666 -16.78 8.81 -9.26
C ALA A 666 -16.44 8.13 -10.58
N ASN A 667 -17.45 7.65 -11.29
CA ASN A 667 -17.30 7.06 -12.62
C ASN A 667 -17.26 8.15 -13.70
N VAL A 668 -16.23 9.02 -13.66
CA VAL A 668 -16.06 10.21 -14.52
C VAL A 668 -16.64 10.08 -15.93
N LYS A 669 -16.15 9.11 -16.73
CA LYS A 669 -16.56 8.93 -18.12
C LYS A 669 -18.06 8.65 -18.32
N ARG A 670 -18.78 8.18 -17.29
CA ARG A 670 -20.24 7.98 -17.32
C ARG A 670 -21.02 9.29 -17.46
N TRP A 671 -20.49 10.39 -16.94
CA TRP A 671 -21.22 11.65 -16.76
C TRP A 671 -20.78 12.76 -17.73
N ILE A 672 -19.78 12.50 -18.56
CA ILE A 672 -19.16 13.53 -19.42
C ILE A 672 -20.15 14.10 -20.43
N ASP A 673 -20.99 13.25 -21.03
CA ASP A 673 -21.95 13.70 -22.05
C ASP A 673 -23.04 14.61 -21.47
N ASP A 674 -23.32 14.50 -20.16
CA ASP A 674 -24.25 15.39 -19.46
C ASP A 674 -23.58 16.70 -19.01
N ILE A 675 -22.32 16.63 -18.58
CA ILE A 675 -21.59 17.76 -17.98
C ILE A 675 -20.99 18.69 -19.03
N VAL A 676 -20.36 18.15 -20.08
CA VAL A 676 -19.65 18.95 -21.10
C VAL A 676 -20.55 20.01 -21.76
N PRO A 677 -21.83 19.72 -22.12
CA PRO A 677 -22.72 20.74 -22.64
C PRO A 677 -22.91 21.95 -21.71
N LEU A 678 -22.87 21.76 -20.39
CA LEU A 678 -22.96 22.87 -19.43
C LEU A 678 -21.68 23.70 -19.41
N LEU A 679 -20.52 23.07 -19.50
CA LEU A 679 -19.23 23.76 -19.53
C LEU A 679 -18.98 24.49 -20.86
N ALA A 680 -19.61 24.03 -21.94
CA ALA A 680 -19.55 24.67 -23.25
C ALA A 680 -20.37 25.96 -23.34
N ARG A 681 -21.21 26.27 -22.34
CA ARG A 681 -22.01 27.51 -22.33
C ARG A 681 -21.18 28.67 -21.81
N ASP A 682 -21.28 29.81 -22.49
CA ASP A 682 -20.54 31.02 -22.13
C ASP A 682 -20.94 31.58 -20.75
N ASP A 683 -22.17 31.32 -20.29
CA ASP A 683 -22.70 31.82 -19.01
C ASP A 683 -22.19 31.08 -17.76
N ASP A 684 -21.36 30.04 -17.93
CA ASP A 684 -20.77 29.24 -16.84
C ASP A 684 -21.75 28.91 -15.72
N PRO A 685 -22.82 28.15 -15.99
CA PRO A 685 -23.92 27.95 -15.03
C PRO A 685 -23.42 27.33 -13.72
N LEU A 686 -22.31 26.58 -13.76
CA LEU A 686 -21.69 25.95 -12.60
C LEU A 686 -20.60 26.82 -11.94
N GLY A 687 -20.28 28.00 -12.49
CA GLY A 687 -19.27 28.91 -11.96
C GLY A 687 -17.92 28.24 -11.76
N THR A 688 -17.49 27.46 -12.76
CA THR A 688 -16.23 26.70 -12.75
C THR A 688 -15.02 27.61 -12.86
N GLU A 689 -15.08 28.69 -13.63
CA GLU A 689 -13.92 29.58 -13.81
C GLU A 689 -13.55 30.34 -12.53
N THR A 690 -14.54 30.60 -11.67
CA THR A 690 -14.34 31.21 -10.35
C THR A 690 -14.25 30.16 -9.23
N PHE A 691 -14.17 28.89 -9.59
CA PHE A 691 -14.24 27.82 -8.60
C PHE A 691 -12.97 27.74 -7.76
N ALA A 692 -11.80 27.82 -8.38
CA ALA A 692 -10.51 27.85 -7.69
C ALA A 692 -10.32 29.16 -6.92
N THR A 693 -10.07 29.01 -5.61
CA THR A 693 -9.72 30.12 -4.72
C THR A 693 -8.27 30.57 -4.91
N HIS A 694 -7.37 29.65 -5.25
CA HIS A 694 -5.94 29.91 -5.39
C HIS A 694 -5.39 29.26 -6.66
N ARG A 695 -4.47 29.97 -7.31
CA ARG A 695 -3.67 29.50 -8.45
C ARG A 695 -2.22 29.78 -8.13
N LEU A 696 -1.41 28.73 -8.05
CA LEU A 696 -0.02 28.82 -7.60
C LEU A 696 0.89 28.09 -8.60
N PRO A 697 2.15 28.51 -8.77
CA PRO A 697 3.10 27.73 -9.55
C PRO A 697 3.37 26.39 -8.86
N LEU A 698 3.73 25.35 -9.62
CA LEU A 698 4.05 24.01 -9.08
C LEU A 698 5.12 24.05 -7.99
N ALA A 699 6.09 24.96 -8.11
CA ALA A 699 7.15 25.19 -7.12
C ALA A 699 6.61 25.54 -5.71
N GLU A 700 5.40 26.09 -5.60
CA GLU A 700 4.76 26.43 -4.33
C GLU A 700 3.84 25.32 -3.78
N ALA A 701 3.84 24.13 -4.39
CA ALA A 701 3.00 23.02 -3.93
C ALA A 701 3.15 22.72 -2.42
N PRO A 702 4.35 22.67 -1.80
CA PRO A 702 4.46 22.41 -0.37
C PRO A 702 3.71 23.44 0.49
N ARG A 703 3.76 24.72 0.11
CA ARG A 703 3.00 25.79 0.77
C ARG A 703 1.50 25.63 0.52
N ALA A 704 1.11 25.25 -0.69
CA ALA A 704 -0.27 25.02 -1.05
C ALA A 704 -0.91 23.89 -0.24
N TYR A 705 -0.20 22.78 -0.04
CA TYR A 705 -0.64 21.66 0.80
C TYR A 705 -0.81 22.09 2.26
N ASP A 706 0.14 22.84 2.83
CA ASP A 706 0.05 23.35 4.20
C ASP A 706 -1.15 24.31 4.38
N MET A 707 -1.32 25.25 3.44
CA MET A 707 -2.42 26.20 3.41
C MET A 707 -3.78 25.48 3.32
N PHE A 708 -3.88 24.45 2.46
CA PHE A 708 -5.11 23.69 2.28
C PHE A 708 -5.45 22.84 3.52
N GLN A 709 -4.46 22.15 4.10
CA GLN A 709 -4.64 21.35 5.31
C GLN A 709 -5.10 22.21 6.50
N LYS A 710 -4.44 23.36 6.70
CA LYS A 710 -4.72 24.26 7.82
C LYS A 710 -5.92 25.18 7.58
N LYS A 711 -6.54 25.11 6.40
CA LYS A 711 -7.66 25.97 5.97
C LYS A 711 -7.32 27.46 6.12
N LEU A 712 -6.10 27.83 5.76
CA LEU A 712 -5.62 29.21 5.83
C LEU A 712 -6.02 29.99 4.58
N ASP A 713 -6.00 31.32 4.68
CA ASP A 713 -6.17 32.26 3.57
C ASP A 713 -7.46 32.05 2.73
N GLY A 714 -8.49 31.43 3.33
CA GLY A 714 -9.74 31.12 2.63
C GLY A 714 -9.59 30.03 1.55
N ALA A 715 -8.57 29.17 1.65
CA ALA A 715 -8.35 28.09 0.69
C ALA A 715 -9.49 27.06 0.69
N VAL A 716 -10.19 26.95 -0.43
CA VAL A 716 -11.23 25.93 -0.67
C VAL A 716 -10.83 25.00 -1.81
N LYS A 717 -10.40 25.56 -2.95
CA LYS A 717 -9.87 24.80 -4.08
C LYS A 717 -8.61 25.47 -4.61
N ILE A 718 -7.56 24.68 -4.79
CA ILE A 718 -6.25 25.14 -5.29
C ILE A 718 -5.95 24.44 -6.62
N LEU A 719 -5.48 25.23 -7.59
CA LEU A 719 -4.88 24.74 -8.81
C LEU A 719 -3.39 25.11 -8.83
N LEU A 720 -2.56 24.14 -9.22
CA LEU A 720 -1.14 24.31 -9.49
C LEU A 720 -0.93 24.48 -11.00
N GLN A 721 0.02 25.35 -11.37
CA GLN A 721 0.46 25.63 -12.73
C GLN A 721 1.92 25.16 -12.89
N PRO A 722 2.15 23.99 -13.52
CA PRO A 722 3.47 23.41 -13.75
C PRO A 722 4.51 24.31 -14.41
#